data_AF-A0A6J4FEZ3-F1
#
_entry.id   AF-A0A6J4FEZ3-F1
#
_cell.length_a   1.000
_cell.length_b   1.000
_cell.length_c   1.000
_cell.angle_alpha   90.00
_cell.angle_beta   90.00
_cell.angle_gamma   90.00
#
_symmetry.space_group_name_H-M   'P 1'
#
loop_
_entity.id
_entity.type
_entity.pdbx_description
1 polymer ?
#
loop_
_entity_poly.entity_id
_entity_poly.type
_entity_poly.pdbx_seq_one_letter_code
_entity_poly.pdbx_strand_id
1 'polypeptide(L)'
;MEADTDAPRFEQALRLHGAGRLAEAEAALRAILSSNPGHADCLDLLGIIAFQTGHAEAAIDLLGQAIGHDGQSHSHHTNLGNILRALGHPDRAESCYRHALALRPDCGQTLCNLGITLRDLGRLSDAEDCCRRAILHQPELADAHLTLASVLRGLGRPQEARPACERGLELAPGRIEGWINLGNILQDLGRLDDAIALYRQVLAQHPDRAEIHNNLATALGDLGHVGEAAECYERAIMLKPDFAEAHSNLVVTLPFLSGVAEETVLAAARRAGAALEAPFLSIRPIRHSNVPDAGRRLRIGYLSPSLHSHVLAPYVEPVLAAHHRDRVSVHVYAHVPNPDSVTWRMRDLVESWTFIHEMNDDQVAARVVADGIDILVDPMGHWAGNRLGVFARKPAPVQVSYLCQGLTTGLAAMDYVIADPWLNRDGAMRELAVETVIELPSGFQVTSFPTAPDIGEPPVLTNGHVTFGSFNNPSKISDATIGLWARVLAATPDSRLLVKGRNLDRPGNRRDLLARLHERGLPPDRVEVLGWLAADNHLSAHDRMDIMLDTTPFTGGRTTLEALWMGVPAVTLVGRAAYGRFSYSHLCRAGAPELAANSPDGYVAIATALARDHDRLRHYRRSLRPAIRASSLLDADLHASELEAAFREMWREWCISLPEPA
;
A
#
# COMPACT_ATOMS: atom_id res chain seq x y z
N MET A 1 17.13 -54.46 35.48
CA MET A 1 16.74 -53.07 35.79
C MET A 1 18.02 -52.27 35.85
N GLU A 2 18.64 -52.06 34.68
CA GLU A 2 19.79 -51.16 34.57
C GLU A 2 19.26 -49.75 34.75
N ALA A 3 19.83 -49.01 35.71
CA ALA A 3 19.52 -47.60 35.87
C ALA A 3 19.84 -46.90 34.54
N ASP A 4 18.93 -46.07 34.05
CA ASP A 4 19.13 -45.26 32.85
C ASP A 4 20.36 -44.35 33.05
N THR A 5 21.52 -44.82 32.57
CA THR A 5 22.81 -44.12 32.71
C THR A 5 22.90 -42.88 31.82
N ASP A 6 21.96 -42.73 30.88
CA ASP A 6 21.95 -41.64 29.91
C ASP A 6 21.16 -40.43 30.44
N ALA A 7 20.12 -40.63 31.25
CA ALA A 7 19.32 -39.54 31.83
C ALA A 7 20.14 -38.44 32.55
N PRO A 8 21.10 -38.75 33.46
CA PRO A 8 21.91 -37.71 34.11
C PRO A 8 22.85 -36.98 33.13
N ARG A 9 23.30 -37.67 32.07
CA ARG A 9 24.15 -37.08 31.03
C ARG A 9 23.34 -36.18 30.10
N PHE A 10 22.12 -36.58 29.78
CA PHE A 10 21.19 -35.77 28.99
C PHE A 10 20.76 -34.51 29.76
N GLU A 11 20.46 -34.60 31.06
CA GLU A 11 20.20 -33.43 31.91
C GLU A 11 21.40 -32.46 31.96
N GLN A 12 22.63 -32.99 31.95
CA GLN A 12 23.82 -32.15 31.84
C GLN A 12 23.90 -31.45 30.47
N ALA A 13 23.57 -32.13 29.37
CA ALA A 13 23.51 -31.53 28.05
C ALA A 13 22.45 -30.41 27.97
N LEU A 14 21.26 -30.63 28.56
CA LEU A 14 20.21 -29.61 28.67
C LEU A 14 20.69 -28.37 29.45
N ARG A 15 21.40 -28.56 30.56
CA ARG A 15 21.98 -27.43 31.33
C ARG A 15 23.05 -26.68 30.54
N LEU A 16 23.89 -27.39 29.79
CA LEU A 16 24.90 -26.77 28.91
C LEU A 16 24.24 -25.95 27.79
N HIS A 17 23.18 -26.49 27.18
CA HIS A 17 22.37 -25.79 26.19
C HIS A 17 21.71 -24.54 26.77
N GLY A 18 21.06 -24.66 27.92
CA GLY A 18 20.43 -23.53 28.63
C GLY A 18 21.41 -22.45 29.07
N ALA A 19 22.69 -22.78 29.26
CA ALA A 19 23.77 -21.84 29.53
C ALA A 19 24.43 -21.24 28.26
N GLY A 20 23.94 -21.59 27.06
CA GLY A 20 24.50 -21.13 25.79
C GLY A 20 25.83 -21.80 25.39
N ARG A 21 26.26 -22.85 26.11
CA ARG A 21 27.52 -23.59 25.84
C ARG A 21 27.27 -24.65 24.77
N LEU A 22 26.89 -24.21 23.57
CA LEU A 22 26.37 -25.07 22.50
C LEU A 22 27.34 -26.17 22.07
N ALA A 23 28.63 -25.85 21.91
CA ALA A 23 29.65 -26.83 21.51
C ALA A 23 29.84 -27.95 22.53
N GLU A 24 29.72 -27.62 23.83
CA GLU A 24 29.85 -28.60 24.90
C GLU A 24 28.59 -29.45 25.07
N ALA A 25 27.42 -28.83 24.88
CA ALA A 25 26.15 -29.56 24.80
C ALA A 25 26.16 -30.55 23.62
N GLU A 26 26.60 -30.11 22.44
CA GLU A 26 26.76 -30.98 21.27
C GLU A 26 27.71 -32.16 21.55
N ALA A 27 28.89 -31.89 22.14
CA ALA A 27 29.84 -32.95 22.47
C ALA A 27 29.25 -33.97 23.45
N ALA A 28 28.50 -33.51 24.47
CA ALA A 28 27.82 -34.38 25.43
C ALA A 28 26.73 -35.23 24.75
N LEU A 29 25.94 -34.66 23.85
CA LEU A 29 24.91 -35.38 23.10
C LEU A 29 25.50 -36.43 22.16
N ARG A 30 26.57 -36.09 21.42
CA ARG A 30 27.27 -37.05 20.55
C ARG A 30 27.88 -38.21 21.33
N ALA A 31 28.33 -37.97 22.57
CA ALA A 31 28.81 -39.04 23.44
C ALA A 31 27.68 -40.02 23.82
N ILE A 32 26.48 -39.52 24.14
CA ILE A 32 25.30 -40.35 24.41
C ILE A 32 24.90 -41.13 23.15
N LEU A 33 24.86 -40.47 21.99
CA LEU A 33 24.50 -41.10 20.71
C LEU A 33 25.51 -42.16 20.25
N SER A 34 26.77 -42.07 20.70
CA SER A 34 27.78 -43.11 20.40
C SER A 34 27.49 -44.44 21.09
N SER A 35 26.85 -44.41 22.27
CA SER A 35 26.40 -45.60 23.00
C SER A 35 24.95 -45.98 22.71
N ASN A 36 24.11 -44.99 22.38
CA ASN A 36 22.69 -45.17 22.07
C ASN A 36 22.28 -44.33 20.85
N PRO A 37 22.52 -44.81 19.62
CA PRO A 37 22.24 -44.05 18.41
C PRO A 37 20.77 -43.68 18.19
N GLY A 38 19.85 -44.42 18.82
CA GLY A 38 18.39 -44.22 18.70
C GLY A 38 17.79 -43.34 19.80
N HIS A 39 18.59 -42.66 20.61
CA HIS A 39 18.08 -41.80 21.68
C HIS A 39 17.38 -40.57 21.10
N ALA A 40 16.05 -40.62 20.99
CA ALA A 40 15.24 -39.61 20.29
C ALA A 40 15.41 -38.19 20.87
N ASP A 41 15.36 -38.01 22.19
CA ASP A 41 15.53 -36.68 22.80
C ASP A 41 16.94 -36.08 22.56
N CYS A 42 17.97 -36.93 22.46
CA CYS A 42 19.32 -36.47 22.13
C CYS A 42 19.42 -36.01 20.68
N LEU A 43 18.79 -36.73 19.75
CA LEU A 43 18.71 -36.35 18.35
C LEU A 43 17.91 -35.04 18.18
N ASP A 44 16.81 -34.87 18.92
CA ASP A 44 16.00 -33.65 18.90
C ASP A 44 16.79 -32.42 19.37
N LEU A 45 17.45 -32.51 20.54
CA LEU A 45 18.25 -31.41 21.07
C LEU A 45 19.47 -31.11 20.18
N LEU A 46 20.10 -32.14 19.61
CA LEU A 46 21.20 -31.96 18.68
C LEU A 46 20.74 -31.26 17.38
N GLY A 47 19.53 -31.57 16.91
CA GLY A 47 18.90 -30.88 15.78
C GLY A 47 18.67 -29.39 16.07
N ILE A 48 18.19 -29.04 17.27
CA ILE A 48 18.05 -27.64 17.69
C ILE A 48 19.41 -26.93 17.71
N ILE A 49 20.45 -27.56 18.26
CA ILE A 49 21.81 -26.99 18.30
C ILE A 49 22.39 -26.83 16.88
N ALA A 50 22.18 -27.81 16.00
CA ALA A 50 22.59 -27.73 14.60
C ALA A 50 21.97 -26.51 13.91
N PHE A 51 20.68 -26.24 14.14
CA PHE A 51 20.02 -25.05 13.62
C PHE A 51 20.58 -23.76 14.23
N GLN A 52 20.78 -23.72 15.55
CA GLN A 52 21.38 -22.56 16.24
C GLN A 52 22.80 -22.23 15.77
N THR A 53 23.52 -23.22 15.22
CA THR A 53 24.88 -23.08 14.69
C THR A 53 24.95 -22.92 13.17
N GLY A 54 23.80 -22.78 12.49
CA GLY A 54 23.72 -22.50 11.05
C GLY A 54 23.67 -23.73 10.14
N HIS A 55 23.56 -24.94 10.70
CA HIS A 55 23.51 -26.21 9.95
C HIS A 55 22.06 -26.66 9.73
N ALA A 56 21.33 -25.93 8.88
CA ALA A 56 19.89 -26.11 8.67
C ALA A 56 19.48 -27.49 8.15
N GLU A 57 20.19 -28.04 7.16
CA GLU A 57 19.89 -29.36 6.59
C GLU A 57 20.10 -30.47 7.64
N ALA A 58 21.24 -30.42 8.34
CA ALA A 58 21.54 -31.36 9.42
C ALA A 58 20.50 -31.31 10.54
N ALA A 59 19.97 -30.12 10.86
CA ALA A 59 18.91 -29.97 11.85
C ALA A 59 17.63 -30.71 11.45
N ILE A 60 17.20 -30.57 10.19
CA ILE A 60 16.02 -31.28 9.66
C ILE A 60 16.23 -32.79 9.70
N ASP A 61 17.41 -33.26 9.29
CA ASP A 61 17.73 -34.70 9.26
C ASP A 61 17.75 -35.30 10.66
N LEU A 62 18.35 -34.61 11.64
CA LEU A 62 18.42 -35.05 13.04
C LEU A 62 17.04 -35.14 13.68
N LEU A 63 16.18 -34.14 13.43
CA LEU A 63 14.80 -34.14 13.93
C LEU A 63 13.94 -35.20 13.22
N GLY A 64 14.18 -35.44 11.93
CA GLY A 64 13.56 -36.55 11.20
C GLY A 64 13.93 -37.91 11.80
N GLN A 65 15.20 -38.10 12.19
CA GLN A 65 15.65 -39.30 12.91
C GLN A 65 15.02 -39.41 14.30
N ALA A 66 14.93 -38.31 15.05
CA ALA A 66 14.26 -38.29 16.36
C ALA A 66 12.80 -38.77 16.25
N ILE A 67 12.05 -38.25 15.27
CA ILE A 67 10.67 -38.68 14.98
C ILE A 67 10.61 -40.14 14.50
N GLY A 68 11.61 -40.59 13.72
CA GLY A 68 11.70 -41.98 13.28
C GLY A 68 11.89 -42.97 14.44
N HIS A 69 12.60 -42.56 15.50
CA HIS A 69 12.83 -43.36 16.69
C HIS A 69 11.69 -43.25 17.73
N ASP A 70 11.12 -42.06 17.90
CA ASP A 70 9.93 -41.83 18.71
C ASP A 70 8.96 -40.84 18.02
N GLY A 71 8.02 -41.42 17.27
CA GLY A 71 6.99 -40.67 16.56
C GLY A 71 5.83 -40.20 17.43
N GLN A 72 5.73 -40.63 18.71
CA GLN A 72 4.63 -40.28 19.61
C GLN A 72 4.94 -39.06 20.50
N SER A 73 6.18 -38.57 20.49
CA SER A 73 6.55 -37.32 21.17
C SER A 73 6.07 -36.10 20.37
N HIS A 74 5.07 -35.40 20.91
CA HIS A 74 4.59 -34.15 20.32
C HIS A 74 5.69 -33.07 20.22
N SER A 75 6.67 -33.09 21.14
CA SER A 75 7.75 -32.10 21.21
C SER A 75 8.66 -32.17 19.97
N HIS A 76 9.00 -33.38 19.49
CA HIS A 76 9.82 -33.55 18.28
C HIS A 76 9.18 -32.92 17.05
N HIS A 77 7.87 -33.16 16.89
CA HIS A 77 7.08 -32.57 15.80
C HIS A 77 7.00 -31.04 15.94
N THR A 78 6.80 -30.50 17.15
CA THR A 78 6.81 -29.05 17.38
C THR A 78 8.16 -28.41 17.05
N ASN A 79 9.27 -29.03 17.43
CA ASN A 79 10.62 -28.52 17.15
C ASN A 79 10.95 -28.54 15.66
N LEU A 80 10.62 -29.62 14.96
CA LEU A 80 10.74 -29.67 13.49
C LEU A 80 9.88 -28.60 12.82
N GLY A 81 8.65 -28.42 13.27
CA GLY A 81 7.77 -27.35 12.78
C GLY A 81 8.39 -25.96 12.94
N ASN A 82 8.99 -25.67 14.11
CA ASN A 82 9.64 -24.38 14.38
C ASN A 82 10.80 -24.11 13.42
N ILE A 83 11.63 -25.11 13.17
CA ILE A 83 12.78 -24.99 12.27
C ILE A 83 12.31 -24.84 10.82
N LEU A 84 11.34 -25.64 10.37
CA LEU A 84 10.77 -25.53 9.03
C LEU A 84 10.14 -24.16 8.79
N ARG A 85 9.43 -23.59 9.77
CA ARG A 85 8.88 -22.24 9.69
C ARG A 85 9.99 -21.20 9.56
N ALA A 86 11.03 -21.30 10.38
CA ALA A 86 12.17 -20.40 10.34
C ALA A 86 12.98 -20.48 9.03
N LEU A 87 12.96 -21.63 8.36
CA LEU A 87 13.57 -21.85 7.04
C LEU A 87 12.65 -21.47 5.86
N GLY A 88 11.47 -20.89 6.12
CA GLY A 88 10.56 -20.47 5.05
C GLY A 88 9.75 -21.60 4.43
N HIS A 89 9.51 -22.69 5.17
CA HIS A 89 8.65 -23.80 4.76
C HIS A 89 7.37 -23.90 5.62
N PRO A 90 6.48 -22.90 5.59
CA PRO A 90 5.30 -22.84 6.46
C PRO A 90 4.32 -23.99 6.24
N ASP A 91 4.15 -24.49 5.00
CA ASP A 91 3.26 -25.63 4.72
C ASP A 91 3.73 -26.92 5.42
N ARG A 92 5.05 -27.16 5.40
CA ARG A 92 5.65 -28.32 6.09
C ARG A 92 5.57 -28.13 7.61
N ALA A 93 5.79 -26.91 8.09
CA ALA A 93 5.66 -26.57 9.50
C ALA A 93 4.23 -26.80 10.02
N GLU A 94 3.22 -26.38 9.27
CA GLU A 94 1.80 -26.60 9.57
C GLU A 94 1.49 -28.09 9.75
N SER A 95 1.99 -28.95 8.85
CA SER A 95 1.83 -30.40 8.95
C SER A 95 2.43 -30.95 10.25
N CYS A 96 3.64 -30.51 10.61
CA CYS A 96 4.30 -30.91 11.85
C CYS A 96 3.50 -30.47 13.08
N TYR A 97 3.02 -29.22 13.13
CA TYR A 97 2.22 -28.74 14.26
C TYR A 97 0.88 -29.45 14.40
N ARG A 98 0.19 -29.73 13.28
CA ARG A 98 -1.05 -30.52 13.34
C ARG A 98 -0.81 -31.93 13.87
N HIS A 99 0.30 -32.56 13.50
CA HIS A 99 0.65 -33.87 14.02
C HIS A 99 0.95 -33.81 15.53
N ALA A 100 1.75 -32.83 15.96
CA ALA A 100 2.00 -32.57 17.39
C ALA A 100 0.69 -32.37 18.18
N LEU A 101 -0.28 -31.64 17.62
CA LEU A 101 -1.59 -31.40 18.24
C LEU A 101 -2.53 -32.60 18.18
N ALA A 102 -2.36 -33.52 17.23
CA ALA A 102 -3.07 -34.80 17.25
C ALA A 102 -2.62 -35.69 18.41
N LEU A 103 -1.33 -35.61 18.77
CA LEU A 103 -0.73 -36.31 19.92
C LEU A 103 -1.06 -35.62 21.25
N ARG A 104 -1.02 -34.28 21.28
CA ARG A 104 -1.34 -33.45 22.46
C ARG A 104 -2.18 -32.22 22.09
N PRO A 105 -3.53 -32.31 22.14
CA PRO A 105 -4.41 -31.24 21.67
C PRO A 105 -4.42 -29.95 22.51
N ASP A 106 -3.96 -30.03 23.77
CA ASP A 106 -3.98 -28.95 24.78
C ASP A 106 -2.63 -28.21 24.91
N CYS A 107 -1.68 -28.45 24.00
CA CYS A 107 -0.38 -27.77 24.02
C CYS A 107 -0.49 -26.32 23.52
N GLY A 108 -0.66 -25.37 24.46
CA GLY A 108 -0.79 -23.93 24.18
C GLY A 108 0.31 -23.36 23.28
N GLN A 109 1.58 -23.70 23.53
CA GLN A 109 2.71 -23.24 22.71
C GLN A 109 2.62 -23.74 21.25
N THR A 110 2.22 -25.00 21.05
CA THR A 110 2.09 -25.58 19.70
C THR A 110 0.88 -24.98 18.97
N LEU A 111 -0.23 -24.73 19.67
CA LEU A 111 -1.37 -23.99 19.13
C LEU A 111 -0.99 -22.57 18.70
N CYS A 112 -0.20 -21.86 19.52
CA CYS A 112 0.31 -20.53 19.18
C CYS A 112 1.21 -20.58 17.95
N ASN A 113 2.13 -21.54 17.87
CA ASN A 113 3.02 -21.72 16.72
C ASN A 113 2.25 -22.04 15.42
N LEU A 114 1.19 -22.86 15.51
CA LEU A 114 0.28 -23.10 14.40
C LEU A 114 -0.48 -21.82 14.02
N GLY A 115 -0.98 -21.06 14.99
CA GLY A 115 -1.65 -19.77 14.75
C GLY A 115 -0.75 -18.76 14.04
N ILE A 116 0.51 -18.64 14.44
CA ILE A 116 1.53 -17.84 13.76
C ILE A 116 1.70 -18.30 12.30
N THR A 117 1.85 -19.61 12.09
CA THR A 117 2.05 -20.20 10.75
C THR A 117 0.85 -19.97 9.85
N LEU A 118 -0.37 -20.15 10.37
CA LEU A 118 -1.61 -19.91 9.62
C LEU A 118 -1.79 -18.42 9.29
N ARG A 119 -1.41 -17.52 10.20
CA ARG A 119 -1.37 -16.08 9.91
C ARG A 119 -0.39 -15.77 8.79
N ASP A 120 0.82 -16.35 8.84
CA ASP A 120 1.84 -16.15 7.81
C ASP A 120 1.42 -16.73 6.44
N LEU A 121 0.56 -17.76 6.45
CA LEU A 121 -0.12 -18.32 5.28
C LEU A 121 -1.40 -17.57 4.86
N GLY A 122 -1.76 -16.47 5.53
CA GLY A 122 -2.95 -15.67 5.22
C GLY A 122 -4.29 -16.21 5.75
N ARG A 123 -4.29 -17.39 6.38
CA ARG A 123 -5.50 -18.07 6.90
C ARG A 123 -5.90 -17.53 8.28
N LEU A 124 -6.32 -16.27 8.30
CA LEU A 124 -6.54 -15.50 9.53
C LEU A 124 -7.64 -16.08 10.45
N SER A 125 -8.74 -16.60 9.90
CA SER A 125 -9.81 -17.19 10.73
C SER A 125 -9.36 -18.46 11.46
N ASP A 126 -8.60 -19.33 10.78
CA ASP A 126 -8.02 -20.53 11.40
C ASP A 126 -6.96 -20.16 12.44
N ALA A 127 -6.19 -19.09 12.17
CA ALA A 127 -5.22 -18.55 13.11
C ALA A 127 -5.91 -18.01 14.38
N GLU A 128 -7.06 -17.35 14.26
CA GLU A 128 -7.83 -16.86 15.41
C GLU A 128 -8.25 -18.00 16.33
N ASP A 129 -8.80 -19.10 15.79
CA ASP A 129 -9.20 -20.28 16.57
C ASP A 129 -7.99 -20.85 17.34
N CYS A 130 -6.87 -21.03 16.66
CA CYS A 130 -5.64 -21.54 17.25
C CYS A 130 -5.16 -20.64 18.40
N CYS A 131 -5.15 -19.32 18.22
CA CYS A 131 -4.73 -18.37 19.25
C CYS A 131 -5.69 -18.35 20.45
N ARG A 132 -7.00 -18.40 20.23
CA ARG A 132 -7.99 -18.45 21.31
C ARG A 132 -7.87 -19.74 22.12
N ARG A 133 -7.66 -20.88 21.47
CA ARG A 133 -7.38 -22.16 22.14
C ARG A 133 -6.05 -22.14 22.88
N ALA A 134 -5.00 -21.54 22.31
CA ALA A 134 -3.71 -21.38 22.98
C ALA A 134 -3.88 -20.60 24.30
N ILE A 135 -4.63 -19.50 24.28
CA ILE A 135 -4.94 -18.68 25.47
C ILE A 135 -5.81 -19.46 26.47
N LEU A 136 -6.77 -20.27 25.99
CA LEU A 136 -7.60 -21.11 26.87
C LEU A 136 -6.75 -22.11 27.68
N HIS A 137 -5.78 -22.75 27.03
CA HIS A 137 -4.91 -23.75 27.68
C HIS A 137 -3.74 -23.13 28.44
N GLN A 138 -3.24 -21.97 28.00
CA GLN A 138 -2.13 -21.26 28.64
C GLN A 138 -2.41 -19.74 28.67
N PRO A 139 -3.18 -19.24 29.65
CA PRO A 139 -3.62 -17.84 29.69
C PRO A 139 -2.51 -16.79 29.79
N GLU A 140 -1.34 -17.17 30.28
CA GLU A 140 -0.17 -16.28 30.45
C GLU A 140 0.81 -16.35 29.27
N LEU A 141 0.46 -17.04 28.18
CA LEU A 141 1.28 -17.11 26.97
C LEU A 141 1.20 -15.79 26.18
N ALA A 142 2.13 -14.87 26.45
CA ALA A 142 2.19 -13.54 25.82
C ALA A 142 2.14 -13.59 24.29
N ASP A 143 2.88 -14.53 23.66
CA ASP A 143 2.94 -14.67 22.20
C ASP A 143 1.57 -15.02 21.60
N ALA A 144 0.72 -15.75 22.31
CA ALA A 144 -0.63 -16.07 21.85
C ALA A 144 -1.55 -14.84 21.87
N HIS A 145 -1.44 -13.98 22.88
CA HIS A 145 -2.17 -12.71 22.96
C HIS A 145 -1.72 -11.73 21.88
N LEU A 146 -0.41 -11.57 21.68
CA LEU A 146 0.14 -10.69 20.63
C LEU A 146 -0.20 -11.20 19.22
N THR A 147 -0.17 -12.51 19.01
CA THR A 147 -0.57 -13.12 17.72
C THR A 147 -2.07 -12.94 17.51
N LEU A 148 -2.91 -13.16 18.52
CA LEU A 148 -4.36 -12.91 18.44
C LEU A 148 -4.65 -11.46 18.07
N ALA A 149 -3.96 -10.49 18.68
CA ALA A 149 -4.11 -9.08 18.36
C ALA A 149 -3.78 -8.78 16.89
N SER A 150 -2.65 -9.31 16.40
CA SER A 150 -2.24 -9.18 15.00
C SER A 150 -3.28 -9.79 14.04
N VAL A 151 -3.80 -10.98 14.36
CA VAL A 151 -4.83 -11.67 13.57
C VAL A 151 -6.16 -10.91 13.56
N LEU A 152 -6.65 -10.48 14.72
CA LEU A 152 -7.89 -9.69 14.84
C LEU A 152 -7.79 -8.37 14.08
N ARG A 153 -6.63 -7.72 14.11
CA ARG A 153 -6.36 -6.54 13.29
C ARG A 153 -6.48 -6.86 11.79
N GLY A 154 -5.84 -7.94 11.33
CA GLY A 154 -5.93 -8.40 9.93
C GLY A 154 -7.35 -8.76 9.47
N LEU A 155 -8.18 -9.26 10.40
CA LEU A 155 -9.62 -9.51 10.19
C LEU A 155 -10.49 -8.24 10.25
N GLY A 156 -9.90 -7.04 10.38
CA GLY A 156 -10.63 -5.78 10.45
C GLY A 156 -11.37 -5.55 11.76
N ARG A 157 -10.93 -6.19 12.87
CA ARG A 157 -11.52 -6.09 14.22
C ARG A 157 -10.58 -5.39 15.21
N PRO A 158 -10.12 -4.15 14.96
CA PRO A 158 -9.12 -3.49 15.79
C PRO A 158 -9.61 -3.18 17.22
N GLN A 159 -10.93 -3.07 17.44
CA GLN A 159 -11.52 -2.88 18.77
C GLN A 159 -11.28 -4.10 19.68
N GLU A 160 -11.33 -5.31 19.13
CA GLU A 160 -11.04 -6.55 19.87
C GLU A 160 -9.54 -6.84 19.92
N ALA A 161 -8.78 -6.42 18.90
CA ALA A 161 -7.34 -6.60 18.86
C ALA A 161 -6.62 -5.86 20.00
N ARG A 162 -7.10 -4.66 20.35
CA ARG A 162 -6.48 -3.80 21.37
C ARG A 162 -6.31 -4.49 22.74
N PRO A 163 -7.38 -4.98 23.41
CA PRO A 163 -7.23 -5.60 24.73
C PRO A 163 -6.34 -6.85 24.70
N ALA A 164 -6.36 -7.63 23.61
CA ALA A 164 -5.44 -8.75 23.45
C ALA A 164 -3.98 -8.28 23.37
N CYS A 165 -3.72 -7.19 22.64
CA CYS A 165 -2.38 -6.61 22.52
C CYS A 165 -1.87 -6.06 23.86
N GLU A 166 -2.72 -5.30 24.56
CA GLU A 166 -2.42 -4.75 25.89
C GLU A 166 -2.11 -5.89 26.87
N ARG A 167 -2.89 -6.98 26.86
CA ARG A 167 -2.61 -8.16 27.71
C ARG A 167 -1.28 -8.84 27.37
N GLY A 168 -0.95 -8.98 26.08
CA GLY A 168 0.34 -9.53 25.67
C GLY A 168 1.52 -8.67 26.13
N LEU A 169 1.38 -7.34 26.08
CA LEU A 169 2.38 -6.38 26.56
C LEU A 169 2.50 -6.36 28.08
N GLU A 170 1.41 -6.53 28.84
CA GLU A 170 1.46 -6.70 30.29
C GLU A 170 2.29 -7.93 30.69
N LEU A 171 2.10 -9.04 29.98
CA LEU A 171 2.81 -10.29 30.22
C LEU A 171 4.29 -10.23 29.79
N ALA A 172 4.60 -9.45 28.75
CA ALA A 172 5.95 -9.34 28.20
C ALA A 172 6.27 -7.92 27.70
N PRO A 173 6.54 -6.94 28.59
CA PRO A 173 6.69 -5.53 28.23
C PRO A 173 7.93 -5.22 27.38
N GLY A 174 8.93 -6.12 27.36
CA GLY A 174 10.13 -5.99 26.55
C GLY A 174 9.98 -6.42 25.08
N ARG A 175 8.80 -6.88 24.65
CA ARG A 175 8.55 -7.35 23.27
C ARG A 175 8.21 -6.16 22.36
N ILE A 176 9.16 -5.78 21.50
CA ILE A 176 8.99 -4.65 20.57
C ILE A 176 7.83 -4.86 19.59
N GLU A 177 7.59 -6.10 19.18
CA GLU A 177 6.52 -6.49 18.27
C GLU A 177 5.14 -6.15 18.85
N GLY A 178 4.97 -6.27 20.17
CA GLY A 178 3.74 -5.88 20.84
C GLY A 178 3.48 -4.37 20.76
N TRP A 179 4.53 -3.55 20.89
CA TRP A 179 4.41 -2.10 20.78
C TRP A 179 4.13 -1.65 19.34
N ILE A 180 4.74 -2.30 18.35
CA ILE A 180 4.43 -2.11 16.92
C ILE A 180 2.94 -2.43 16.68
N ASN A 181 2.46 -3.57 17.16
CA ASN A 181 1.08 -3.99 17.00
C ASN A 181 0.10 -3.01 17.67
N LEU A 182 0.37 -2.57 18.89
CA LEU A 182 -0.48 -1.61 19.60
C LEU A 182 -0.57 -0.28 18.84
N GLY A 183 0.56 0.25 18.37
CA GLY A 183 0.57 1.46 17.55
C GLY A 183 -0.26 1.32 16.28
N ASN A 184 -0.11 0.21 15.56
CA ASN A 184 -0.89 -0.08 14.35
C ASN A 184 -2.39 -0.23 14.64
N ILE A 185 -2.75 -0.86 15.76
CA ILE A 185 -4.15 -0.96 16.21
C ILE A 185 -4.70 0.43 16.54
N LEU A 186 -3.92 1.30 17.20
CA LEU A 186 -4.32 2.68 17.48
C LEU A 186 -4.54 3.47 16.18
N GLN A 187 -3.70 3.27 15.16
CA GLN A 187 -3.92 3.87 13.84
C GLN A 187 -5.23 3.41 13.19
N ASP A 188 -5.51 2.11 13.19
CA ASP A 188 -6.75 1.56 12.62
C ASP A 188 -8.00 2.02 13.38
N LEU A 189 -7.88 2.25 14.69
CA LEU A 189 -8.93 2.85 15.54
C LEU A 189 -9.04 4.37 15.33
N GLY A 190 -8.16 4.99 14.56
CA GLY A 190 -8.11 6.41 14.35
C GLY A 190 -7.55 7.23 15.51
N ARG A 191 -6.91 6.59 16.49
CA ARG A 191 -6.24 7.21 17.63
C ARG A 191 -4.80 7.61 17.29
N LEU A 192 -4.62 8.45 16.27
CA LEU A 192 -3.30 8.79 15.74
C LEU A 192 -2.41 9.54 16.72
N ASP A 193 -2.96 10.47 17.51
CA ASP A 193 -2.19 11.19 18.55
C ASP A 193 -1.60 10.21 19.58
N ASP A 194 -2.39 9.22 20.00
CA ASP A 194 -1.95 8.18 20.93
C ASP A 194 -0.90 7.26 20.29
N ALA A 195 -1.06 6.92 19.00
CA ALA A 195 -0.07 6.16 18.26
C ALA A 195 1.26 6.90 18.14
N ILE A 196 1.24 8.20 17.83
CA ILE A 196 2.45 9.04 17.75
C ILE A 196 3.14 9.15 19.10
N ALA A 197 2.39 9.42 20.17
CA ALA A 197 2.93 9.48 21.53
C ALA A 197 3.60 8.15 21.90
N LEU A 198 2.94 7.03 21.59
CA LEU A 198 3.47 5.69 21.82
C LEU A 198 4.76 5.44 21.02
N TYR A 199 4.77 5.72 19.72
CA TYR A 199 5.96 5.53 18.89
C TYR A 199 7.14 6.39 19.35
N ARG A 200 6.91 7.66 19.71
CA ARG A 200 7.95 8.53 20.27
C ARG A 200 8.50 7.98 21.59
N GLN A 201 7.64 7.46 22.47
CA GLN A 201 8.07 6.81 23.72
C GLN A 201 8.90 5.55 23.47
N VAL A 202 8.52 4.73 22.49
CA VAL A 202 9.26 3.52 22.10
C VAL A 202 10.62 3.90 21.51
N LEU A 203 10.68 4.90 20.63
CA LEU A 203 11.93 5.37 20.01
C LEU A 203 12.88 6.04 21.00
N ALA A 204 12.36 6.65 22.08
CA ALA A 204 13.19 7.18 23.15
C ALA A 204 14.03 6.08 23.85
N GLN A 205 13.55 4.84 23.83
CA GLN A 205 14.23 3.67 24.41
C GLN A 205 14.95 2.83 23.34
N HIS A 206 14.41 2.77 22.13
CA HIS A 206 14.89 1.96 21.01
C HIS A 206 15.00 2.80 19.73
N PRO A 207 15.99 3.69 19.63
CA PRO A 207 16.09 4.67 18.53
C PRO A 207 16.45 4.06 17.16
N ASP A 208 16.84 2.78 17.13
CA ASP A 208 17.31 2.02 15.98
C ASP A 208 16.22 1.15 15.31
N ARG A 209 14.96 1.30 15.71
CA ARG A 209 13.83 0.51 15.17
C ARG A 209 13.24 1.15 13.91
N ALA A 210 13.68 0.69 12.74
CA ALA A 210 13.22 1.18 11.44
C ALA A 210 11.70 1.09 11.27
N GLU A 211 11.08 -0.02 11.70
CA GLU A 211 9.62 -0.23 11.59
C GLU A 211 8.83 0.82 12.38
N ILE A 212 9.33 1.24 13.55
CA ILE A 212 8.67 2.27 14.37
C ILE A 212 8.80 3.65 13.71
N HIS A 213 9.95 3.97 13.12
CA HIS A 213 10.11 5.22 12.36
C HIS A 213 9.15 5.29 11.16
N ASN A 214 8.99 4.20 10.40
CA ASN A 214 8.01 4.12 9.29
C ASN A 214 6.56 4.32 9.77
N ASN A 215 6.18 3.66 10.87
CA ASN A 215 4.82 3.74 11.38
C ASN A 215 4.52 5.11 12.01
N LEU A 216 5.51 5.72 12.68
CA LEU A 216 5.43 7.10 13.15
C LEU A 216 5.24 8.06 11.98
N ALA A 217 6.04 7.90 10.91
CA ALA A 217 5.92 8.70 9.70
C ALA A 217 4.53 8.60 9.06
N THR A 218 3.96 7.40 9.00
CA THR A 218 2.61 7.17 8.48
C THR A 218 1.56 7.93 9.30
N ALA A 219 1.60 7.79 10.63
CA ALA A 219 0.69 8.49 11.53
C ALA A 219 0.83 10.02 11.43
N LEU A 220 2.07 10.54 11.34
CA LEU A 220 2.35 11.96 11.14
C LEU A 220 1.81 12.48 9.80
N GLY A 221 1.98 11.71 8.72
CA GLY A 221 1.46 12.03 7.39
C GLY A 221 -0.06 12.13 7.36
N ASP A 222 -0.76 11.21 8.03
CA ASP A 222 -2.22 11.21 8.17
C ASP A 222 -2.77 12.39 9.00
N LEU A 223 -1.93 12.99 9.84
CA LEU A 223 -2.20 14.24 10.56
C LEU A 223 -1.82 15.49 9.75
N GLY A 224 -1.15 15.34 8.61
CA GLY A 224 -0.66 16.44 7.79
C GLY A 224 0.71 17.01 8.22
N HIS A 225 1.41 16.35 9.16
CA HIS A 225 2.79 16.66 9.52
C HIS A 225 3.79 16.04 8.52
N VAL A 226 3.59 16.37 7.25
CA VAL A 226 4.30 15.75 6.11
C VAL A 226 5.82 15.91 6.20
N GLY A 227 6.32 17.04 6.71
CA GLY A 227 7.76 17.29 6.84
C GLY A 227 8.43 16.31 7.81
N GLU A 228 7.88 16.19 9.02
CA GLU A 228 8.37 15.25 10.04
C GLU A 228 8.20 13.79 9.57
N ALA A 229 7.13 13.50 8.83
CA ALA A 229 6.93 12.18 8.22
C ALA A 229 8.06 11.83 7.24
N ALA A 230 8.45 12.74 6.34
CA ALA A 230 9.55 12.51 5.39
C ALA A 230 10.89 12.25 6.10
N GLU A 231 11.19 12.99 7.17
CA GLU A 231 12.40 12.77 8.00
C GLU A 231 12.39 11.39 8.66
N CYS A 232 11.24 10.97 9.18
CA CYS A 232 11.09 9.65 9.79
C CYS A 232 11.23 8.51 8.76
N TYR A 233 10.70 8.66 7.54
CA TYR A 233 10.92 7.67 6.47
C TYR A 233 12.40 7.59 6.06
N GLU A 234 13.09 8.71 5.89
CA GLU A 234 14.54 8.72 5.60
C GLU A 234 15.32 8.06 6.74
N ARG A 235 14.92 8.25 8.01
CA ARG A 235 15.53 7.57 9.14
C ARG A 235 15.29 6.06 9.11
N ALA A 236 14.08 5.62 8.78
CA ALA A 236 13.75 4.20 8.61
C ALA A 236 14.62 3.55 7.52
N ILE A 237 14.77 4.23 6.38
CA ILE A 237 15.61 3.78 5.24
C ILE A 237 17.09 3.72 5.64
N MET A 238 17.59 4.71 6.40
CA MET A 238 18.97 4.70 6.88
C MET A 238 19.27 3.51 7.80
N LEU A 239 18.31 3.13 8.65
CA LEU A 239 18.44 1.99 9.57
C LEU A 239 18.27 0.64 8.84
N LYS A 240 17.40 0.61 7.83
CA LYS A 240 17.08 -0.58 7.04
C LYS A 240 17.01 -0.22 5.54
N PRO A 241 18.15 -0.25 4.83
CA PRO A 241 18.23 0.20 3.44
C PRO A 241 17.33 -0.55 2.45
N ASP A 242 16.96 -1.78 2.75
CA ASP A 242 16.07 -2.65 1.97
C ASP A 242 14.59 -2.53 2.38
N PHE A 243 14.22 -1.53 3.19
CA PHE A 243 12.85 -1.34 3.65
C PHE A 243 11.94 -0.75 2.56
N ALA A 244 11.46 -1.60 1.65
CA ALA A 244 10.66 -1.23 0.48
C ALA A 244 9.43 -0.35 0.80
N GLU A 245 8.76 -0.60 1.92
CA GLU A 245 7.60 0.18 2.34
C GLU A 245 7.98 1.62 2.67
N ALA A 246 9.04 1.83 3.47
CA ALA A 246 9.52 3.17 3.82
C ALA A 246 9.99 3.96 2.59
N HIS A 247 10.65 3.29 1.63
CA HIS A 247 11.00 3.89 0.35
C HIS A 247 9.77 4.35 -0.43
N SER A 248 8.77 3.48 -0.59
CA SER A 248 7.53 3.81 -1.32
C SER A 248 6.77 4.95 -0.65
N ASN A 249 6.66 4.90 0.68
CA ASN A 249 5.99 5.94 1.45
C ASN A 249 6.71 7.29 1.34
N LEU A 250 8.05 7.31 1.33
CA LEU A 250 8.83 8.53 1.09
C LEU A 250 8.56 9.11 -0.30
N VAL A 251 8.57 8.27 -1.35
CA VAL A 251 8.29 8.70 -2.74
C VAL A 251 6.91 9.35 -2.86
N VAL A 252 5.90 8.79 -2.18
CA VAL A 252 4.55 9.37 -2.15
C VAL A 252 4.48 10.66 -1.32
N THR A 253 5.29 10.76 -0.25
CA THR A 253 5.24 11.88 0.71
C THR A 253 5.92 13.15 0.20
N LEU A 254 7.08 13.02 -0.46
CA LEU A 254 7.88 14.17 -0.93
C LEU A 254 7.08 15.15 -1.82
N PRO A 255 6.25 14.70 -2.78
CA PRO A 255 5.37 15.56 -3.58
C PRO A 255 4.37 16.44 -2.82
N PHE A 256 4.09 16.16 -1.54
CA PHE A 256 3.20 17.00 -0.73
C PHE A 256 3.91 18.21 -0.11
N LEU A 257 5.25 18.18 -0.04
CA LEU A 257 6.05 19.24 0.58
C LEU A 257 6.24 20.44 -0.34
N SER A 258 6.24 21.63 0.26
CA SER A 258 6.60 22.87 -0.45
C SER A 258 8.11 22.97 -0.61
N GLY A 259 8.58 23.35 -1.81
CA GLY A 259 10.00 23.62 -2.05
C GLY A 259 10.89 22.39 -2.31
N VAL A 260 10.31 21.19 -2.38
CA VAL A 260 11.02 19.99 -2.84
C VAL A 260 11.06 20.00 -4.37
N ALA A 261 12.27 19.97 -4.93
CA ALA A 261 12.47 19.87 -6.37
C ALA A 261 12.01 18.49 -6.91
N GLU A 262 11.43 18.47 -8.10
CA GLU A 262 10.95 17.24 -8.75
C GLU A 262 12.08 16.19 -8.91
N GLU A 263 13.32 16.63 -9.12
CA GLU A 263 14.48 15.76 -9.23
C GLU A 263 14.78 14.99 -7.94
N THR A 264 14.45 15.56 -6.78
CA THR A 264 14.56 14.88 -5.48
C THR A 264 13.55 13.74 -5.38
N VAL A 265 12.33 13.95 -5.89
CA VAL A 265 11.29 12.90 -5.94
C VAL A 265 11.74 11.78 -6.89
N LEU A 266 12.26 12.11 -8.07
CA LEU A 266 12.82 11.13 -9.01
C LEU A 266 14.00 10.36 -8.41
N ALA A 267 14.90 11.04 -7.68
CA ALA A 267 16.02 10.39 -7.02
C ALA A 267 15.57 9.42 -5.91
N ALA A 268 14.54 9.77 -5.14
CA ALA A 268 13.93 8.87 -4.17
C ALA A 268 13.30 7.65 -4.85
N ALA A 269 12.57 7.85 -5.96
CA ALA A 269 11.97 6.75 -6.72
C ALA A 269 13.05 5.80 -7.28
N ARG A 270 14.13 6.32 -7.88
CA ARG A 270 15.27 5.51 -8.34
C ARG A 270 15.92 4.71 -7.20
N ARG A 271 16.03 5.30 -6.01
CA ARG A 271 16.55 4.61 -4.81
C ARG A 271 15.62 3.47 -4.40
N ALA A 272 14.30 3.72 -4.40
CA ALA A 272 13.28 2.74 -4.11
C ALA A 272 13.32 1.55 -5.09
N GLY A 273 13.38 1.86 -6.39
CA GLY A 273 13.55 0.88 -7.45
C GLY A 273 14.82 0.06 -7.24
N ALA A 274 15.98 0.69 -7.14
CA ALA A 274 17.25 -0.02 -6.95
C ALA A 274 17.24 -0.95 -5.72
N ALA A 275 16.67 -0.52 -4.59
CA ALA A 275 16.54 -1.34 -3.39
C ALA A 275 15.64 -2.56 -3.61
N LEU A 276 14.52 -2.41 -4.32
CA LEU A 276 13.62 -3.50 -4.68
C LEU A 276 14.23 -4.48 -5.68
N GLU A 277 15.04 -3.99 -6.61
CA GLU A 277 15.60 -4.80 -7.70
C GLU A 277 16.87 -5.55 -7.32
N ALA A 278 17.65 -5.02 -6.38
CA ALA A 278 18.96 -5.55 -5.99
C ALA A 278 18.97 -7.07 -5.72
N PRO A 279 17.99 -7.68 -5.03
CA PRO A 279 17.97 -9.12 -4.79
C PRO A 279 17.78 -9.97 -6.06
N PHE A 280 17.27 -9.38 -7.15
CA PHE A 280 16.82 -10.12 -8.34
C PHE A 280 17.70 -9.91 -9.58
N LEU A 281 18.64 -8.95 -9.56
CA LEU A 281 19.45 -8.59 -10.73
C LEU A 281 20.22 -9.79 -11.32
N SER A 282 20.61 -10.78 -10.50
CA SER A 282 21.32 -11.98 -10.95
C SER A 282 20.41 -13.15 -11.38
N ILE A 283 19.12 -13.11 -11.04
CA ILE A 283 18.17 -14.23 -11.23
C ILE A 283 16.99 -13.91 -12.13
N ARG A 284 16.86 -12.66 -12.58
CA ARG A 284 15.83 -12.27 -13.55
C ARG A 284 15.90 -13.13 -14.82
N PRO A 285 14.76 -13.51 -15.41
CA PRO A 285 14.76 -14.26 -16.65
C PRO A 285 15.43 -13.42 -17.74
N ILE A 286 16.51 -13.96 -18.33
CA ILE A 286 17.20 -13.35 -19.47
C ILE A 286 16.28 -13.38 -20.71
N ARG A 287 15.36 -14.34 -20.77
CA ARG A 287 14.33 -14.47 -21.80
C ARG A 287 13.02 -14.97 -21.21
N HIS A 288 11.92 -14.38 -21.69
CA HIS A 288 10.58 -14.87 -21.42
C HIS A 288 10.20 -15.97 -22.41
N SER A 289 9.33 -16.88 -21.99
CA SER A 289 8.86 -18.02 -22.80
C SER A 289 7.67 -17.68 -23.70
N ASN A 290 7.15 -16.45 -23.63
CA ASN A 290 6.03 -15.98 -24.45
C ASN A 290 6.37 -16.08 -25.96
N VAL A 291 5.40 -16.50 -26.77
CA VAL A 291 5.57 -16.63 -28.23
C VAL A 291 5.58 -15.24 -28.88
N PRO A 292 6.66 -14.84 -29.59
CA PRO A 292 6.81 -13.51 -30.18
C PRO A 292 6.06 -13.36 -31.51
N ASP A 293 4.73 -13.51 -31.46
CA ASP A 293 3.84 -13.23 -32.57
C ASP A 293 3.21 -11.84 -32.39
N ALA A 294 3.57 -10.91 -33.26
CA ALA A 294 3.08 -9.53 -33.23
C ALA A 294 1.55 -9.40 -33.43
N GLY A 295 0.90 -10.39 -34.06
CA GLY A 295 -0.52 -10.35 -34.45
C GLY A 295 -1.46 -11.13 -33.54
N ARG A 296 -0.97 -11.99 -32.64
CA ARG A 296 -1.83 -12.81 -31.79
C ARG A 296 -2.62 -11.99 -30.75
N ARG A 297 -3.69 -12.59 -30.24
CA ARG A 297 -4.44 -12.07 -29.09
C ARG A 297 -3.51 -11.93 -27.87
N LEU A 298 -3.50 -10.75 -27.24
CA LEU A 298 -2.59 -10.45 -26.10
C LEU A 298 -3.21 -10.83 -24.76
N ARG A 299 -2.37 -11.33 -23.85
CA ARG A 299 -2.72 -11.56 -22.44
C ARG A 299 -2.30 -10.36 -21.60
N ILE A 300 -3.28 -9.58 -21.16
CA ILE A 300 -3.06 -8.40 -20.32
C ILE A 300 -3.35 -8.76 -18.86
N GLY A 301 -2.37 -8.59 -17.97
CA GLY A 301 -2.51 -8.81 -16.53
C GLY A 301 -2.63 -7.49 -15.79
N TYR A 302 -3.68 -7.26 -15.01
CA TYR A 302 -3.77 -6.12 -14.08
C TYR A 302 -3.50 -6.59 -12.65
N LEU A 303 -2.48 -6.04 -12.00
CA LEU A 303 -2.13 -6.38 -10.61
C LEU A 303 -2.39 -5.19 -9.72
N SER A 304 -3.32 -5.28 -8.76
CA SER A 304 -3.61 -4.17 -7.87
C SER A 304 -4.14 -4.58 -6.50
N PRO A 305 -3.77 -3.85 -5.43
CA PRO A 305 -4.36 -4.01 -4.10
C PRO A 305 -5.70 -3.27 -3.93
N SER A 306 -6.10 -2.47 -4.91
CA SER A 306 -7.19 -1.50 -4.75
C SER A 306 -8.44 -1.83 -5.55
N LEU A 307 -8.64 -3.11 -5.91
CA LEU A 307 -9.79 -3.58 -6.68
C LEU A 307 -10.99 -3.93 -5.76
N HIS A 308 -11.37 -2.96 -4.95
CA HIS A 308 -12.52 -2.98 -4.03
C HIS A 308 -13.11 -1.56 -4.01
N SER A 309 -14.01 -1.23 -3.07
CA SER A 309 -14.52 0.13 -2.85
C SER A 309 -13.39 1.09 -2.44
N HIS A 310 -12.64 1.54 -3.43
CA HIS A 310 -11.45 2.37 -3.34
C HIS A 310 -11.50 3.47 -4.41
N VAL A 311 -10.78 4.57 -4.21
CA VAL A 311 -10.74 5.71 -5.15
C VAL A 311 -10.21 5.34 -6.54
N LEU A 312 -9.49 4.22 -6.66
CA LEU A 312 -8.94 3.72 -7.93
C LEU A 312 -9.99 2.97 -8.77
N ALA A 313 -10.95 2.30 -8.12
CA ALA A 313 -11.90 1.42 -8.81
C ALA A 313 -12.72 2.13 -9.89
N PRO A 314 -13.22 3.38 -9.71
CA PRO A 314 -13.93 4.09 -10.77
C PRO A 314 -13.11 4.36 -12.04
N TYR A 315 -11.78 4.24 -12.00
CA TYR A 315 -10.88 4.41 -13.15
C TYR A 315 -10.49 3.08 -13.82
N VAL A 316 -10.45 1.99 -13.04
CA VAL A 316 -10.06 0.67 -13.55
C VAL A 316 -11.25 -0.10 -14.09
N GLU A 317 -12.39 -0.06 -13.38
CA GLU A 317 -13.58 -0.83 -13.74
C GLU A 317 -14.08 -0.55 -15.17
N PRO A 318 -14.19 0.71 -15.65
CA PRO A 318 -14.62 0.98 -17.02
C PRO A 318 -13.67 0.42 -18.07
N VAL A 319 -12.36 0.42 -17.80
CA VAL A 319 -11.34 -0.14 -18.70
C VAL A 319 -11.46 -1.66 -18.77
N LEU A 320 -11.62 -2.32 -17.62
CA LEU A 320 -11.84 -3.77 -17.56
C LEU A 320 -13.10 -4.18 -18.32
N ALA A 321 -14.16 -3.36 -18.31
CA ALA A 321 -15.38 -3.61 -19.07
C ALA A 321 -15.18 -3.43 -20.58
N ALA A 322 -14.48 -2.36 -20.99
CA ALA A 322 -14.43 -1.90 -22.38
C ALA A 322 -13.38 -2.62 -23.28
N HIS A 323 -12.49 -3.43 -22.71
CA HIS A 323 -11.52 -4.19 -23.50
C HIS A 323 -12.18 -5.09 -24.57
N HIS A 324 -11.65 -5.03 -25.80
CA HIS A 324 -12.08 -5.82 -26.94
C HIS A 324 -11.61 -7.27 -26.80
N ARG A 325 -12.54 -8.16 -26.44
CA ARG A 325 -12.23 -9.57 -26.13
C ARG A 325 -11.67 -10.36 -27.31
N ASP A 326 -11.93 -9.94 -28.55
CA ASP A 326 -11.34 -10.52 -29.75
C ASP A 326 -9.84 -10.18 -29.88
N ARG A 327 -9.39 -9.07 -29.30
CA ARG A 327 -8.01 -8.56 -29.40
C ARG A 327 -7.16 -8.90 -28.18
N VAL A 328 -7.77 -8.93 -27.01
CA VAL A 328 -7.10 -9.19 -25.73
C VAL A 328 -7.86 -10.18 -24.85
N SER A 329 -7.14 -10.90 -24.00
CA SER A 329 -7.66 -11.61 -22.83
C SER A 329 -7.18 -10.90 -21.57
N VAL A 330 -8.11 -10.54 -20.68
CA VAL A 330 -7.82 -9.75 -19.47
C VAL A 330 -7.78 -10.68 -18.26
N HIS A 331 -6.67 -10.65 -17.54
CA HIS A 331 -6.40 -11.40 -16.33
C HIS A 331 -6.17 -10.42 -15.18
N VAL A 332 -6.72 -10.71 -14.00
CA VAL A 332 -6.59 -9.84 -12.84
C VAL A 332 -5.92 -10.58 -11.68
N TYR A 333 -4.94 -9.93 -11.06
CA TYR A 333 -4.25 -10.36 -9.85
C TYR A 333 -4.62 -9.39 -8.71
N ALA A 334 -5.63 -9.76 -7.93
CA ALA A 334 -6.23 -8.90 -6.92
C ALA A 334 -5.62 -9.14 -5.53
N HIS A 335 -4.85 -8.17 -5.02
CA HIS A 335 -4.34 -8.17 -3.65
C HIS A 335 -5.39 -7.58 -2.69
N VAL A 336 -6.57 -8.22 -2.64
CA VAL A 336 -7.75 -7.76 -1.89
C VAL A 336 -8.13 -8.82 -0.85
N PRO A 337 -7.72 -8.66 0.42
CA PRO A 337 -8.05 -9.62 1.48
C PRO A 337 -9.52 -9.56 1.91
N ASN A 338 -10.16 -8.39 1.77
CA ASN A 338 -11.55 -8.16 2.15
C ASN A 338 -12.35 -7.73 0.90
N PRO A 339 -12.77 -8.69 0.04
CA PRO A 339 -13.50 -8.38 -1.18
C PRO A 339 -14.90 -7.83 -0.87
N ASP A 340 -15.35 -6.85 -1.65
CA ASP A 340 -16.68 -6.24 -1.50
C ASP A 340 -17.49 -6.31 -2.82
N SER A 341 -18.66 -5.67 -2.83
CA SER A 341 -19.53 -5.65 -4.01
C SER A 341 -18.87 -5.09 -5.27
N VAL A 342 -17.90 -4.17 -5.15
CA VAL A 342 -17.16 -3.60 -6.28
C VAL A 342 -16.15 -4.61 -6.80
N THR A 343 -15.46 -5.33 -5.90
CA THR A 343 -14.58 -6.45 -6.28
C THR A 343 -15.32 -7.50 -7.10
N TRP A 344 -16.49 -7.95 -6.63
CA TRP A 344 -17.24 -8.99 -7.32
C TRP A 344 -17.77 -8.53 -8.68
N ARG A 345 -18.21 -7.26 -8.78
CA ARG A 345 -18.62 -6.68 -10.05
C ARG A 345 -17.48 -6.66 -11.07
N MET A 346 -16.29 -6.22 -10.68
CA MET A 346 -15.11 -6.22 -11.57
C MET A 346 -14.66 -7.63 -11.97
N ARG A 347 -14.78 -8.61 -11.07
CA ARG A 347 -14.45 -10.01 -11.36
C ARG A 347 -15.27 -10.56 -12.52
N ASP A 348 -16.55 -10.24 -12.55
CA ASP A 348 -17.46 -10.73 -13.58
C ASP A 348 -17.25 -10.05 -14.95
N LEU A 349 -16.37 -9.03 -15.03
CA LEU A 349 -16.00 -8.36 -16.27
C LEU A 349 -14.79 -8.99 -16.97
N VAL A 350 -14.05 -9.93 -16.37
CA VAL A 350 -12.74 -10.39 -16.89
C VAL A 350 -12.67 -11.89 -17.16
N GLU A 351 -11.68 -12.32 -17.93
CA GLU A 351 -11.52 -13.73 -18.32
C GLU A 351 -10.99 -14.57 -17.15
N SER A 352 -10.13 -13.98 -16.31
CA SER A 352 -9.51 -14.63 -15.17
C SER A 352 -9.35 -13.64 -14.03
N TRP A 353 -9.58 -14.14 -12.81
CA TRP A 353 -9.37 -13.40 -11.58
C TRP A 353 -8.71 -14.28 -10.54
N THR A 354 -7.54 -13.87 -10.07
CA THR A 354 -6.76 -14.57 -9.05
C THR A 354 -6.61 -13.68 -7.84
N PHE A 355 -7.08 -14.14 -6.67
CA PHE A 355 -6.78 -13.49 -5.40
C PHE A 355 -5.34 -13.83 -5.00
N ILE A 356 -4.54 -12.79 -4.72
CA ILE A 356 -3.11 -12.92 -4.42
C ILE A 356 -2.75 -12.41 -3.03
N HIS A 357 -3.73 -12.18 -2.15
CA HIS A 357 -3.47 -11.67 -0.79
C HIS A 357 -2.78 -12.70 0.12
N GLU A 358 -2.95 -13.99 -0.17
CA GLU A 358 -2.26 -15.09 0.52
C GLU A 358 -0.95 -15.52 -0.17
N MET A 359 -0.52 -14.82 -1.23
CA MET A 359 0.67 -15.16 -2.01
C MET A 359 1.79 -14.14 -1.75
N ASN A 360 3.02 -14.63 -1.56
CA ASN A 360 4.22 -13.79 -1.57
C ASN A 360 4.59 -13.37 -3.00
N ASP A 361 5.51 -12.40 -3.15
CA ASP A 361 5.86 -11.87 -4.47
C ASP A 361 6.43 -12.90 -5.44
N ASP A 362 7.20 -13.88 -4.95
CA ASP A 362 7.76 -14.96 -5.77
C ASP A 362 6.65 -15.85 -6.34
N GLN A 363 5.68 -16.21 -5.51
CA GLN A 363 4.51 -17.01 -5.92
C GLN A 363 3.66 -16.25 -6.94
N VAL A 364 3.44 -14.93 -6.73
CA VAL A 364 2.69 -14.11 -7.69
C VAL A 364 3.45 -13.99 -9.02
N ALA A 365 4.76 -13.74 -8.99
CA ALA A 365 5.59 -13.68 -10.18
C ALA A 365 5.59 -15.01 -10.96
N ALA A 366 5.73 -16.14 -10.26
CA ALA A 366 5.65 -17.47 -10.85
C ALA A 366 4.26 -17.73 -11.48
N ARG A 367 3.19 -17.26 -10.85
CA ARG A 367 1.84 -17.35 -11.39
C ARG A 367 1.67 -16.52 -12.66
N VAL A 368 2.16 -15.28 -12.69
CA VAL A 368 2.14 -14.43 -13.90
C VAL A 368 2.88 -15.09 -15.07
N VAL A 369 4.03 -15.73 -14.80
CA VAL A 369 4.77 -16.50 -15.80
C VAL A 369 3.97 -17.72 -16.28
N ALA A 370 3.38 -18.48 -15.36
CA ALA A 370 2.58 -19.67 -15.69
C ALA A 370 1.32 -19.33 -16.52
N ASP A 371 0.69 -18.19 -16.23
CA ASP A 371 -0.44 -17.68 -16.99
C ASP A 371 -0.02 -17.09 -18.35
N GLY A 372 1.28 -16.97 -18.64
CA GLY A 372 1.81 -16.48 -19.90
C GLY A 372 1.37 -15.05 -20.21
N ILE A 373 1.36 -14.18 -19.20
CA ILE A 373 1.00 -12.76 -19.36
C ILE A 373 2.03 -12.06 -20.25
N ASP A 374 1.54 -11.31 -21.23
CA ASP A 374 2.37 -10.58 -22.20
C ASP A 374 2.70 -9.18 -21.69
N ILE A 375 1.68 -8.52 -21.13
CA ILE A 375 1.76 -7.16 -20.60
C ILE A 375 1.20 -7.18 -19.18
N LEU A 376 2.05 -6.91 -18.20
CA LEU A 376 1.64 -6.75 -16.80
C LEU A 376 1.50 -5.26 -16.47
N VAL A 377 0.33 -4.86 -16.00
CA VAL A 377 -0.05 -3.48 -15.75
C VAL A 377 -0.13 -3.23 -14.24
N ASP A 378 0.60 -2.22 -13.78
CA ASP A 378 0.53 -1.67 -12.43
C ASP A 378 -0.31 -0.38 -12.43
N PRO A 379 -1.54 -0.40 -11.90
CA PRO A 379 -2.36 0.79 -11.77
C PRO A 379 -2.07 1.61 -10.50
N MET A 380 -1.14 1.16 -9.63
CA MET A 380 -1.00 1.65 -8.26
C MET A 380 0.32 2.37 -7.97
N GLY A 381 1.46 1.94 -8.51
CA GLY A 381 2.76 2.55 -8.20
C GLY A 381 3.13 2.42 -6.72
N HIS A 382 3.73 3.46 -6.13
CA HIS A 382 4.22 3.45 -4.74
C HIS A 382 3.16 3.58 -3.64
N TRP A 383 1.88 3.67 -3.99
CA TRP A 383 0.82 3.82 -2.98
C TRP A 383 0.68 2.56 -2.09
N ALA A 384 0.02 2.71 -0.94
CA ALA A 384 -0.04 1.69 0.09
C ALA A 384 -0.57 0.33 -0.42
N GLY A 385 0.06 -0.77 0.04
CA GLY A 385 -0.30 -2.13 -0.34
C GLY A 385 0.18 -2.54 -1.74
N ASN A 386 0.97 -1.71 -2.43
CA ASN A 386 1.52 -2.06 -3.74
C ASN A 386 2.35 -3.35 -3.71
N ARG A 387 2.53 -3.93 -4.89
CA ARG A 387 3.33 -5.15 -5.10
C ARG A 387 4.41 -4.90 -6.15
N LEU A 388 5.08 -3.74 -6.10
CA LEU A 388 6.19 -3.40 -7.00
C LEU A 388 7.33 -4.44 -6.96
N GLY A 389 7.46 -5.19 -5.86
CA GLY A 389 8.38 -6.34 -5.77
C GLY A 389 8.09 -7.45 -6.77
N VAL A 390 6.83 -7.66 -7.19
CA VAL A 390 6.49 -8.57 -8.31
C VAL A 390 7.06 -8.04 -9.61
N PHE A 391 6.86 -6.75 -9.89
CA PHE A 391 7.38 -6.09 -11.10
C PHE A 391 8.92 -6.04 -11.12
N ALA A 392 9.56 -5.91 -9.96
CA ALA A 392 11.01 -6.00 -9.80
C ALA A 392 11.58 -7.40 -10.17
N ARG A 393 10.75 -8.44 -10.26
CA ARG A 393 11.19 -9.77 -10.75
C ARG A 393 11.07 -9.92 -12.26
N LYS A 394 10.45 -8.93 -12.94
CA LYS A 394 10.18 -8.95 -14.37
C LYS A 394 9.51 -10.28 -14.82
N PRO A 395 8.32 -10.65 -14.31
CA PRO A 395 7.64 -11.88 -14.73
C PRO A 395 7.03 -11.80 -16.14
N ALA A 396 6.62 -10.61 -16.59
CA ALA A 396 6.06 -10.40 -17.93
C ALA A 396 7.07 -9.70 -18.87
N PRO A 397 7.04 -10.01 -20.18
CA PRO A 397 7.91 -9.37 -21.17
C PRO A 397 7.83 -7.85 -21.18
N VAL A 398 6.60 -7.33 -21.12
CA VAL A 398 6.29 -5.91 -21.08
C VAL A 398 5.61 -5.60 -19.75
N GLN A 399 6.07 -4.55 -19.08
CA GLN A 399 5.49 -4.04 -17.84
C GLN A 399 5.15 -2.57 -17.98
N VAL A 400 3.93 -2.20 -17.59
CA VAL A 400 3.38 -0.86 -17.80
C VAL A 400 2.86 -0.29 -16.48
N SER A 401 3.33 0.90 -16.13
CA SER A 401 2.73 1.73 -15.10
C SER A 401 1.58 2.54 -15.70
N TYR A 402 0.39 2.45 -15.11
CA TYR A 402 -0.84 3.08 -15.56
C TYR A 402 -1.51 3.75 -14.36
N LEU A 403 -2.21 4.88 -14.52
CA LEU A 403 -2.95 5.56 -13.43
C LEU A 403 -2.16 5.94 -12.16
N CYS A 404 -0.83 5.77 -12.11
CA CYS A 404 0.04 5.83 -10.93
C CYS A 404 0.17 7.23 -10.28
N GLN A 405 -0.81 8.11 -10.48
CA GLN A 405 -0.80 9.53 -10.12
C GLN A 405 0.55 10.17 -10.42
N GLY A 406 1.05 9.92 -11.63
CA GLY A 406 2.16 10.68 -12.21
C GLY A 406 3.50 10.51 -11.50
N LEU A 407 3.63 9.49 -10.66
CA LEU A 407 4.89 9.09 -10.03
C LEU A 407 5.56 8.02 -10.87
N THR A 408 6.86 8.20 -11.16
CA THR A 408 7.69 7.10 -11.62
C THR A 408 7.80 6.03 -10.54
N THR A 409 7.82 4.78 -10.95
CA THR A 409 8.08 3.64 -10.06
C THR A 409 9.56 3.51 -9.73
N GLY A 410 10.43 4.17 -10.51
CA GLY A 410 11.88 4.09 -10.34
C GLY A 410 12.51 2.73 -10.68
N LEU A 411 11.71 1.73 -11.05
CA LEU A 411 12.16 0.38 -11.38
C LEU A 411 12.74 0.34 -12.80
N ALA A 412 13.95 -0.19 -12.99
CA ALA A 412 14.46 -0.45 -14.32
C ALA A 412 13.67 -1.57 -15.04
N ALA A 413 12.99 -2.43 -14.29
CA ALA A 413 12.12 -3.48 -14.82
C ALA A 413 10.76 -2.96 -15.35
N MET A 414 10.36 -1.74 -15.01
CA MET A 414 9.13 -1.14 -15.53
C MET A 414 9.41 -0.44 -16.86
N ASP A 415 8.84 -0.93 -17.97
CA ASP A 415 9.26 -0.47 -19.30
C ASP A 415 8.60 0.85 -19.69
N TYR A 416 7.29 0.96 -19.44
CA TYR A 416 6.49 2.07 -19.94
C TYR A 416 5.63 2.69 -18.84
N VAL A 417 5.32 3.98 -19.00
CA VAL A 417 4.31 4.69 -18.21
C VAL A 417 3.31 5.35 -19.14
N ILE A 418 2.02 5.17 -18.85
CA ILE A 418 0.93 5.81 -19.60
C ILE A 418 0.75 7.25 -19.10
N ALA A 419 0.74 8.19 -20.03
CA ALA A 419 0.54 9.61 -19.83
C ALA A 419 -0.45 10.18 -20.86
N ASP A 420 -0.54 11.51 -20.90
CA ASP A 420 -1.26 12.24 -21.95
C ASP A 420 -0.56 13.58 -22.28
N PRO A 421 -0.99 14.29 -23.34
CA PRO A 421 -0.37 15.55 -23.75
C PRO A 421 -0.40 16.67 -22.69
N TRP A 422 -1.31 16.60 -21.72
CA TRP A 422 -1.45 17.62 -20.67
C TRP A 422 -0.55 17.33 -19.47
N LEU A 423 -0.43 16.07 -19.07
CA LEU A 423 0.51 15.62 -18.04
C LEU A 423 1.95 15.77 -18.51
N ASN A 424 2.24 15.34 -19.73
CA ASN A 424 3.57 15.43 -20.35
C ASN A 424 3.80 16.76 -21.08
N ARG A 425 3.05 17.82 -20.73
CA ARG A 425 3.26 19.16 -21.28
C ARG A 425 4.74 19.57 -21.19
N ASP A 426 5.26 20.15 -22.26
CA ASP A 426 6.67 20.54 -22.40
C ASP A 426 7.68 19.37 -22.30
N GLY A 427 7.22 18.12 -22.38
CA GLY A 427 8.06 16.91 -22.29
C GLY A 427 8.49 16.55 -20.86
N ALA A 428 7.94 17.20 -19.83
CA ALA A 428 8.44 17.11 -18.46
C ALA A 428 8.42 15.68 -17.87
N MET A 429 7.44 14.84 -18.24
CA MET A 429 7.42 13.46 -17.73
C MET A 429 8.57 12.63 -18.30
N ARG A 430 9.03 12.90 -19.53
CA ARG A 430 10.20 12.20 -20.11
C ARG A 430 11.49 12.47 -19.35
N GLU A 431 11.57 13.61 -18.67
CA GLU A 431 12.70 13.97 -17.79
C GLU A 431 12.54 13.40 -16.37
N LEU A 432 11.30 13.19 -15.93
CA LEU A 432 10.93 12.86 -14.55
C LEU A 432 10.45 11.41 -14.37
N ALA A 433 10.60 10.57 -15.38
CA ALA A 433 10.30 9.15 -15.35
C ALA A 433 11.53 8.30 -15.68
N VAL A 434 11.60 7.12 -15.06
CA VAL A 434 12.54 6.05 -15.45
C VAL A 434 11.96 5.26 -16.62
N GLU A 435 10.64 5.12 -16.65
CA GLU A 435 9.89 4.44 -17.69
C GLU A 435 9.83 5.25 -19.00
N THR A 436 9.63 4.55 -20.11
CA THR A 436 9.33 5.19 -21.40
C THR A 436 7.90 5.74 -21.38
N VAL A 437 7.76 7.04 -21.63
CA VAL A 437 6.45 7.72 -21.58
C VAL A 437 5.66 7.50 -22.88
N ILE A 438 4.46 6.93 -22.75
CA ILE A 438 3.50 6.73 -23.85
C ILE A 438 2.27 7.62 -23.62
N GLU A 439 1.98 8.51 -24.57
CA GLU A 439 0.89 9.47 -24.47
C GLU A 439 -0.36 8.96 -25.17
N LEU A 440 -1.46 8.81 -24.43
CA LEU A 440 -2.78 8.57 -25.02
C LEU A 440 -3.40 9.92 -25.44
N PRO A 441 -3.76 10.12 -26.72
CA PRO A 441 -4.23 11.41 -27.22
C PRO A 441 -5.45 11.94 -26.48
N SER A 442 -6.35 11.05 -26.06
CA SER A 442 -7.62 11.42 -25.44
C SER A 442 -7.53 11.57 -23.93
N GLY A 443 -6.40 11.23 -23.31
CA GLY A 443 -6.15 11.41 -21.87
C GLY A 443 -5.65 10.16 -21.17
N PHE A 444 -4.97 10.34 -20.04
CA PHE A 444 -4.30 9.24 -19.34
C PHE A 444 -5.25 8.32 -18.56
N GLN A 445 -6.53 8.68 -18.45
CA GLN A 445 -7.52 7.94 -17.66
C GLN A 445 -8.95 8.16 -18.19
N VAL A 446 -9.81 7.21 -17.89
CA VAL A 446 -11.28 7.30 -17.96
C VAL A 446 -11.87 7.13 -16.55
N THR A 447 -13.06 7.65 -16.28
CA THR A 447 -13.74 7.49 -14.99
C THR A 447 -15.23 7.19 -15.17
N SER A 448 -15.94 7.02 -14.05
CA SER A 448 -17.40 6.86 -14.03
C SER A 448 -18.04 7.60 -12.84
N PHE A 449 -19.29 8.00 -13.03
CA PHE A 449 -20.14 8.60 -11.99
C PHE A 449 -21.50 7.89 -12.01
N PRO A 450 -21.61 6.70 -11.39
CA PRO A 450 -22.84 5.89 -11.48
C PRO A 450 -24.05 6.58 -10.87
N THR A 451 -23.85 7.37 -9.82
CA THR A 451 -24.88 8.18 -9.17
C THR A 451 -24.33 9.57 -8.85
N ALA A 452 -25.17 10.59 -9.01
CA ALA A 452 -24.88 11.95 -8.57
C ALA A 452 -26.19 12.72 -8.36
N PRO A 453 -26.25 13.61 -7.36
CA PRO A 453 -27.42 14.45 -7.15
C PRO A 453 -27.55 15.52 -8.24
N ASP A 454 -28.72 16.16 -8.30
CA ASP A 454 -28.93 17.36 -9.09
C ASP A 454 -27.98 18.48 -8.64
N ILE A 455 -27.61 19.36 -9.57
CA ILE A 455 -26.73 20.49 -9.28
C ILE A 455 -27.58 21.68 -8.83
N GLY A 456 -27.30 22.20 -7.65
CA GLY A 456 -27.91 23.44 -7.16
C GLY A 456 -27.41 24.70 -7.88
N GLU A 457 -28.11 25.82 -7.67
CA GLU A 457 -27.62 27.15 -8.07
C GLU A 457 -26.39 27.54 -7.20
N PRO A 458 -25.50 28.44 -7.68
CA PRO A 458 -24.35 28.91 -6.91
C PRO A 458 -24.73 29.43 -5.51
N PRO A 459 -24.11 28.94 -4.43
CA PRO A 459 -24.41 29.36 -3.05
C PRO A 459 -24.29 30.87 -2.79
N VAL A 460 -23.45 31.58 -3.54
CA VAL A 460 -23.32 33.04 -3.42
C VAL A 460 -24.66 33.78 -3.59
N LEU A 461 -25.59 33.22 -4.36
CA LEU A 461 -26.91 33.81 -4.62
C LEU A 461 -27.83 33.80 -3.40
N THR A 462 -27.58 32.91 -2.44
CA THR A 462 -28.36 32.79 -1.20
C THR A 462 -27.57 33.23 0.02
N ASN A 463 -26.26 32.98 0.06
CA ASN A 463 -25.42 33.24 1.22
C ASN A 463 -24.96 34.71 1.32
N GLY A 464 -25.03 35.47 0.23
CA GLY A 464 -24.55 36.86 0.16
C GLY A 464 -23.03 36.98 0.14
N HIS A 465 -22.30 35.87 0.08
CA HIS A 465 -20.85 35.81 -0.05
C HIS A 465 -20.42 34.60 -0.88
N VAL A 466 -19.25 34.70 -1.50
CA VAL A 466 -18.62 33.56 -2.18
C VAL A 466 -18.04 32.58 -1.16
N THR A 467 -18.28 31.30 -1.35
CA THR A 467 -17.63 30.23 -0.60
C THR A 467 -16.61 29.53 -1.50
N PHE A 468 -15.32 29.74 -1.24
CA PHE A 468 -14.28 28.88 -1.79
C PHE A 468 -14.28 27.54 -1.05
N GLY A 469 -13.95 26.45 -1.74
CA GLY A 469 -13.89 25.12 -1.14
C GLY A 469 -12.68 24.31 -1.54
N SER A 470 -12.22 23.41 -0.68
CA SER A 470 -11.25 22.37 -1.03
C SER A 470 -11.55 21.08 -0.30
N PHE A 471 -11.82 20.00 -1.04
CA PHE A 471 -12.14 18.68 -0.51
C PHE A 471 -10.95 17.70 -0.61
N ASN A 472 -9.75 18.23 -0.85
CA ASN A 472 -8.52 17.47 -0.97
C ASN A 472 -8.11 16.84 0.36
N ASN A 473 -7.32 15.75 0.29
CA ASN A 473 -6.70 15.14 1.47
C ASN A 473 -5.88 16.22 2.21
N PRO A 474 -6.01 16.36 3.55
CA PRO A 474 -5.22 17.31 4.34
C PRO A 474 -3.71 17.24 4.10
N SER A 475 -3.16 16.07 3.76
CA SER A 475 -1.74 15.93 3.40
C SER A 475 -1.33 16.78 2.19
N LYS A 476 -2.27 17.06 1.26
CA LYS A 476 -2.03 17.92 0.08
C LYS A 476 -2.08 19.41 0.41
N ILE A 477 -2.58 19.80 1.57
CA ILE A 477 -2.69 21.21 2.00
C ILE A 477 -1.32 21.68 2.50
N SER A 478 -0.42 21.90 1.55
CA SER A 478 0.93 22.38 1.80
C SER A 478 0.94 23.86 2.23
N ASP A 479 2.09 24.32 2.70
CA ASP A 479 2.26 25.73 3.06
C ASP A 479 2.14 26.67 1.85
N ALA A 480 2.60 26.23 0.67
CA ALA A 480 2.39 26.96 -0.58
C ALA A 480 0.89 27.07 -0.94
N THR A 481 0.13 26.00 -0.71
CA THR A 481 -1.33 26.03 -0.89
C THR A 481 -1.99 27.03 0.04
N ILE A 482 -1.67 26.98 1.33
CA ILE A 482 -2.23 27.90 2.32
C ILE A 482 -1.88 29.35 1.97
N GLY A 483 -0.64 29.62 1.53
CA GLY A 483 -0.22 30.95 1.09
C GLY A 483 -1.03 31.47 -0.10
N LEU A 484 -1.35 30.62 -1.09
CA LEU A 484 -2.22 31.00 -2.19
C LEU A 484 -3.65 31.31 -1.72
N TRP A 485 -4.22 30.46 -0.87
CA TRP A 485 -5.57 30.66 -0.37
C TRP A 485 -5.69 31.93 0.47
N ALA A 486 -4.67 32.25 1.28
CA ALA A 486 -4.61 33.51 2.03
C ALA A 486 -4.63 34.73 1.09
N ARG A 487 -3.86 34.69 0.00
CA ARG A 487 -3.86 35.75 -1.02
C ARG A 487 -5.20 35.89 -1.72
N VAL A 488 -5.89 34.77 -2.03
CA VAL A 488 -7.24 34.78 -2.59
C VAL A 488 -8.23 35.45 -1.63
N LEU A 489 -8.28 34.99 -0.37
CA LEU A 489 -9.22 35.53 0.63
C LEU A 489 -8.93 36.99 1.00
N ALA A 490 -7.69 37.45 0.89
CA ALA A 490 -7.33 38.85 1.03
C ALA A 490 -7.86 39.71 -0.15
N ALA A 491 -7.87 39.18 -1.36
CA ALA A 491 -8.40 39.85 -2.55
C ALA A 491 -9.94 39.82 -2.65
N THR A 492 -10.60 38.98 -1.84
CA THR A 492 -12.05 38.84 -1.73
C THR A 492 -12.51 38.92 -0.27
N PRO A 493 -12.60 40.12 0.35
CA PRO A 493 -12.76 40.27 1.80
C PRO A 493 -13.99 39.59 2.41
N ASP A 494 -15.10 39.51 1.68
CA ASP A 494 -16.35 38.92 2.19
C ASP A 494 -16.44 37.41 2.01
N SER A 495 -15.48 36.77 1.30
CA SER A 495 -15.56 35.35 0.98
C SER A 495 -15.27 34.45 2.20
N ARG A 496 -15.72 33.21 2.13
CA ARG A 496 -15.38 32.16 3.10
C ARG A 496 -14.57 31.04 2.45
N LEU A 497 -13.91 30.23 3.26
CA LEU A 497 -13.21 29.01 2.85
C LEU A 497 -13.81 27.79 3.56
N LEU A 498 -14.19 26.79 2.79
CA LEU A 498 -14.67 25.49 3.27
C LEU A 498 -13.63 24.41 2.99
N VAL A 499 -13.03 23.85 4.02
CA VAL A 499 -12.09 22.72 3.88
C VAL A 499 -12.76 21.44 4.37
N LYS A 500 -12.75 20.39 3.55
CA LYS A 500 -13.24 19.06 3.92
C LYS A 500 -12.15 18.04 3.69
N GLY A 501 -11.94 17.14 4.66
CA GLY A 501 -10.94 16.11 4.54
C GLY A 501 -11.19 14.97 5.51
N ARG A 502 -10.65 13.79 5.19
CA ARG A 502 -10.59 12.68 6.14
C ARG A 502 -9.79 13.11 7.37
N ASN A 503 -10.16 12.60 8.55
CA ASN A 503 -9.54 12.91 9.85
C ASN A 503 -9.72 14.36 10.36
N LEU A 504 -10.38 15.27 9.64
CA LEU A 504 -10.69 16.63 10.13
C LEU A 504 -11.91 16.71 11.07
N ASP A 505 -12.60 15.58 11.26
CA ASP A 505 -13.54 15.35 12.36
C ASP A 505 -12.82 15.26 13.71
N ARG A 506 -11.52 14.98 13.72
CA ARG A 506 -10.74 14.91 14.96
C ARG A 506 -10.39 16.31 15.47
N PRO A 507 -10.61 16.59 16.77
CA PRO A 507 -10.33 17.90 17.35
C PRO A 507 -8.88 18.36 17.19
N GLY A 508 -7.90 17.44 17.33
CA GLY A 508 -6.47 17.73 17.16
C GLY A 508 -6.15 18.22 15.74
N ASN A 509 -6.39 17.38 14.72
CA ASN A 509 -6.16 17.72 13.31
C ASN A 509 -6.85 19.01 12.90
N ARG A 510 -8.11 19.19 13.33
CA ARG A 510 -8.88 20.40 13.02
C ARG A 510 -8.20 21.63 13.60
N ARG A 511 -7.80 21.57 14.87
CA ARG A 511 -7.11 22.68 15.55
C ARG A 511 -5.79 22.98 14.86
N ASP A 512 -5.00 21.97 14.51
CA ASP A 512 -3.67 22.16 13.96
C ASP A 512 -3.73 22.71 12.52
N LEU A 513 -4.70 22.26 11.71
CA LEU A 513 -4.97 22.88 10.41
C LEU A 513 -5.42 24.33 10.56
N LEU A 514 -6.35 24.62 11.47
CA LEU A 514 -6.81 26.00 11.71
C LEU A 514 -5.68 26.91 12.20
N ALA A 515 -4.78 26.40 13.04
CA ALA A 515 -3.59 27.13 13.48
C ALA A 515 -2.66 27.44 12.29
N ARG A 516 -2.35 26.45 11.44
CA ARG A 516 -1.52 26.65 10.23
C ARG A 516 -2.11 27.66 9.26
N LEU A 517 -3.43 27.65 9.08
CA LEU A 517 -4.17 28.62 8.25
C LEU A 517 -4.09 30.02 8.88
N HIS A 518 -4.34 30.13 10.18
CA HIS A 518 -4.31 31.39 10.92
C HIS A 518 -2.93 32.07 10.89
N GLU A 519 -1.86 31.31 11.15
CA GLU A 519 -0.47 31.78 11.10
C GLU A 519 -0.08 32.37 9.74
N ARG A 520 -0.76 31.95 8.66
CA ARG A 520 -0.53 32.41 7.28
C ARG A 520 -1.56 33.45 6.80
N GLY A 521 -2.33 34.02 7.73
CA GLY A 521 -3.21 35.15 7.47
C GLY A 521 -4.64 34.79 7.05
N LEU A 522 -5.11 33.56 7.27
CA LEU A 522 -6.50 33.17 7.07
C LEU A 522 -7.28 33.28 8.39
N PRO A 523 -8.24 34.19 8.53
CA PRO A 523 -8.99 34.38 9.78
C PRO A 523 -9.84 33.15 10.11
N PRO A 524 -9.77 32.59 11.34
CA PRO A 524 -10.54 31.39 11.71
C PRO A 524 -12.06 31.54 11.54
N ASP A 525 -12.60 32.74 11.69
CA ASP A 525 -14.01 33.08 11.50
C ASP A 525 -14.46 33.01 10.03
N ARG A 526 -13.51 33.03 9.09
CA ARG A 526 -13.75 32.88 7.64
C ARG A 526 -13.50 31.46 7.13
N VAL A 527 -13.05 30.54 7.98
CA VAL A 527 -12.74 29.15 7.62
C VAL A 527 -13.69 28.18 8.32
N GLU A 528 -14.38 27.37 7.53
CA GLU A 528 -15.13 26.22 8.03
C GLU A 528 -14.38 24.92 7.71
N VAL A 529 -14.28 24.02 8.68
CA VAL A 529 -13.63 22.72 8.53
C VAL A 529 -14.63 21.59 8.77
N LEU A 530 -14.77 20.72 7.78
CA LEU A 530 -15.63 19.53 7.81
C LEU A 530 -14.79 18.25 7.84
N GLY A 531 -15.25 17.29 8.64
CA GLY A 531 -14.71 15.93 8.63
C GLY A 531 -15.24 15.08 7.48
N TRP A 532 -15.05 13.76 7.59
CA TRP A 532 -15.58 12.82 6.61
C TRP A 532 -17.11 12.75 6.69
N LEU A 533 -17.78 12.87 5.53
CA LEU A 533 -19.22 12.70 5.39
C LEU A 533 -19.48 11.34 4.71
N ALA A 534 -20.62 10.70 5.02
CA ALA A 534 -21.04 9.49 4.31
C ALA A 534 -21.15 9.74 2.78
N ALA A 535 -20.99 8.69 1.97
CA ALA A 535 -20.82 8.79 0.52
C ALA A 535 -22.02 9.47 -0.19
N ASP A 536 -23.23 9.24 0.31
CA ASP A 536 -24.47 9.91 -0.12
C ASP A 536 -24.43 11.44 0.08
N ASN A 537 -23.68 11.89 1.08
CA ASN A 537 -23.52 13.28 1.44
C ASN A 537 -22.24 13.93 0.87
N HIS A 538 -21.34 13.15 0.24
CA HIS A 538 -20.08 13.71 -0.25
C HIS A 538 -20.26 14.56 -1.51
N LEU A 539 -20.93 14.04 -2.54
CA LEU A 539 -21.11 14.78 -3.79
C LEU A 539 -22.00 16.01 -3.58
N SER A 540 -23.08 15.87 -2.80
CA SER A 540 -23.98 16.99 -2.45
C SER A 540 -23.28 18.09 -1.65
N ALA A 541 -22.21 17.79 -0.90
CA ALA A 541 -21.45 18.82 -0.19
C ALA A 541 -20.80 19.85 -1.14
N HIS A 542 -20.62 19.55 -2.43
CA HIS A 542 -20.12 20.53 -3.42
C HIS A 542 -21.12 21.67 -3.69
N ASP A 543 -22.40 21.48 -3.37
CA ASP A 543 -23.39 22.57 -3.39
C ASP A 543 -23.23 23.56 -2.24
N ARG A 544 -22.21 23.40 -1.39
CA ARG A 544 -21.85 24.38 -0.36
C ARG A 544 -20.73 25.33 -0.77
N MET A 545 -20.11 25.13 -1.95
CA MET A 545 -19.04 25.98 -2.46
C MET A 545 -19.38 26.55 -3.84
N ASP A 546 -18.89 27.75 -4.13
CA ASP A 546 -19.01 28.39 -5.44
C ASP A 546 -17.83 28.04 -6.35
N ILE A 547 -16.63 27.98 -5.78
CA ILE A 547 -15.36 27.80 -6.50
C ILE A 547 -14.49 26.84 -5.72
N MET A 548 -13.99 25.80 -6.37
CA MET A 548 -12.98 24.92 -5.78
C MET A 548 -11.59 25.56 -5.95
N LEU A 549 -10.85 25.62 -4.85
CA LEU A 549 -9.43 25.96 -4.83
C LEU A 549 -8.63 24.66 -4.72
N ASP A 550 -7.85 24.37 -5.75
CA ASP A 550 -7.01 23.19 -5.75
C ASP A 550 -5.72 23.38 -4.92
N THR A 551 -5.03 22.28 -4.68
CA THR A 551 -3.78 22.22 -3.92
C THR A 551 -2.55 22.25 -4.84
N THR A 552 -1.40 22.64 -4.29
CA THR A 552 -0.07 22.65 -4.94
C THR A 552 1.00 22.24 -3.92
N PRO A 553 2.10 21.56 -4.28
CA PRO A 553 2.47 21.11 -5.64
C PRO A 553 1.73 19.84 -6.08
N PHE A 554 1.12 19.10 -5.15
CA PHE A 554 0.26 17.98 -5.49
C PHE A 554 -1.19 18.45 -5.72
N THR A 555 -1.69 18.31 -6.94
CA THR A 555 -3.04 18.72 -7.34
C THR A 555 -4.12 17.72 -6.93
N GLY A 556 -5.37 18.16 -6.99
CA GLY A 556 -6.52 17.28 -6.90
C GLY A 556 -6.55 16.29 -8.07
N GLY A 557 -7.32 15.23 -7.90
CA GLY A 557 -7.51 14.23 -8.96
C GLY A 557 -8.98 13.88 -9.02
N ARG A 558 -9.36 12.85 -8.26
CA ARG A 558 -10.77 12.48 -8.07
C ARG A 558 -11.62 13.64 -7.54
N THR A 559 -11.09 14.36 -6.55
CA THR A 559 -11.72 15.52 -5.91
C THR A 559 -12.02 16.64 -6.90
N THR A 560 -11.08 16.98 -7.79
CA THR A 560 -11.29 17.96 -8.85
C THR A 560 -12.36 17.49 -9.83
N LEU A 561 -12.31 16.23 -10.29
CA LEU A 561 -13.33 15.68 -11.17
C LEU A 561 -14.72 15.67 -10.53
N GLU A 562 -14.84 15.39 -9.25
CA GLU A 562 -16.10 15.44 -8.50
C GLU A 562 -16.65 16.86 -8.42
N ALA A 563 -15.81 17.85 -8.16
CA ALA A 563 -16.22 19.26 -8.17
C ALA A 563 -16.73 19.69 -9.54
N LEU A 564 -15.97 19.40 -10.61
CA LEU A 564 -16.37 19.72 -11.98
C LEU A 564 -17.67 18.98 -12.36
N TRP A 565 -17.81 17.71 -11.96
CA TRP A 565 -19.04 16.93 -12.17
C TRP A 565 -20.25 17.48 -11.42
N MET A 566 -20.02 18.14 -10.28
CA MET A 566 -21.04 18.86 -9.52
C MET A 566 -21.22 20.32 -9.99
N GLY A 567 -20.62 20.70 -11.11
CA GLY A 567 -20.77 22.04 -11.69
C GLY A 567 -19.97 23.13 -10.97
N VAL A 568 -19.05 22.75 -10.08
CA VAL A 568 -18.17 23.70 -9.37
C VAL A 568 -16.90 23.91 -10.20
N PRO A 569 -16.61 25.14 -10.68
CA PRO A 569 -15.33 25.43 -11.34
C PRO A 569 -14.17 25.28 -10.36
N ALA A 570 -13.08 24.65 -10.80
CA ALA A 570 -11.88 24.43 -10.01
C ALA A 570 -10.70 25.25 -10.54
N VAL A 571 -10.08 26.06 -9.68
CA VAL A 571 -8.88 26.83 -10.01
C VAL A 571 -7.66 26.02 -9.58
N THR A 572 -6.74 25.77 -10.50
CA THR A 572 -5.50 25.00 -10.25
C THR A 572 -4.26 25.78 -10.64
N LEU A 573 -3.14 25.49 -9.98
CA LEU A 573 -1.81 25.95 -10.40
C LEU A 573 -1.12 24.79 -11.15
N VAL A 574 -0.72 25.03 -12.40
CA VAL A 574 -0.03 24.03 -13.23
C VAL A 574 1.41 23.87 -12.74
N GLY A 575 1.73 22.70 -12.18
CA GLY A 575 3.09 22.32 -11.80
C GLY A 575 3.92 21.81 -12.98
N ARG A 576 5.18 21.39 -12.71
CA ARG A 576 6.05 20.76 -13.71
C ARG A 576 5.85 19.24 -13.80
N ALA A 577 5.86 18.55 -12.65
CA ALA A 577 5.62 17.11 -12.60
C ALA A 577 4.14 16.75 -12.83
N ALA A 578 3.89 15.49 -13.18
CA ALA A 578 2.54 14.99 -13.43
C ALA A 578 1.60 15.11 -12.21
N TYR A 579 2.11 14.98 -10.97
CA TYR A 579 1.31 15.21 -9.77
C TYR A 579 0.82 16.65 -9.60
N GLY A 580 1.45 17.61 -10.27
CA GLY A 580 1.01 19.00 -10.37
C GLY A 580 0.11 19.29 -11.58
N ARG A 581 -0.34 18.26 -12.31
CA ARG A 581 -1.03 18.42 -13.61
C ARG A 581 -2.29 17.57 -13.80
N PHE A 582 -2.74 16.80 -12.81
CA PHE A 582 -3.99 16.04 -12.93
C PHE A 582 -5.19 16.95 -13.19
N SER A 583 -5.37 17.95 -12.31
CA SER A 583 -6.43 18.95 -12.47
C SER A 583 -6.32 19.70 -13.80
N TYR A 584 -5.11 19.94 -14.31
CA TYR A 584 -4.91 20.57 -15.61
C TYR A 584 -5.43 19.70 -16.76
N SER A 585 -5.05 18.41 -16.79
CA SER A 585 -5.59 17.44 -17.77
C SER A 585 -7.13 17.38 -17.70
N HIS A 586 -7.70 17.34 -16.49
CA HIS A 586 -9.15 17.32 -16.30
C HIS A 586 -9.84 18.58 -16.82
N LEU A 587 -9.31 19.77 -16.52
CA LEU A 587 -9.86 21.04 -16.96
C LEU A 587 -9.81 21.18 -18.48
N CYS A 588 -8.70 20.78 -19.12
CA CYS A 588 -8.59 20.79 -20.58
C CYS A 588 -9.66 19.90 -21.23
N ARG A 589 -9.84 18.68 -20.71
CA ARG A 589 -10.83 17.72 -21.23
C ARG A 589 -12.27 18.12 -20.92
N ALA A 590 -12.51 18.81 -19.81
CA ALA A 590 -13.81 19.39 -19.45
C ALA A 590 -14.13 20.69 -20.21
N GLY A 591 -13.21 21.19 -21.06
CA GLY A 591 -13.41 22.41 -21.85
C GLY A 591 -13.28 23.72 -21.06
N ALA A 592 -12.56 23.70 -19.93
CA ALA A 592 -12.30 24.87 -19.08
C ALA A 592 -10.79 25.10 -18.79
N PRO A 593 -9.90 25.06 -19.80
CA PRO A 593 -8.44 25.21 -19.60
C PRO A 593 -8.05 26.59 -19.01
N GLU A 594 -8.90 27.60 -19.16
CA GLU A 594 -8.70 28.95 -18.64
C GLU A 594 -8.74 29.02 -17.10
N LEU A 595 -9.17 27.95 -16.43
CA LEU A 595 -9.14 27.84 -14.96
C LEU A 595 -7.79 27.35 -14.43
N ALA A 596 -6.84 27.02 -15.32
CA ALA A 596 -5.50 26.57 -14.97
C ALA A 596 -4.48 27.71 -15.07
N ALA A 597 -3.95 28.12 -13.92
CA ALA A 597 -2.94 29.16 -13.81
C ALA A 597 -1.53 28.62 -14.08
N ASN A 598 -0.69 29.40 -14.75
CA ASN A 598 0.74 29.09 -14.93
C ASN A 598 1.64 29.85 -13.93
N SER A 599 1.06 30.57 -12.98
CA SER A 599 1.79 31.29 -11.93
C SER A 599 0.93 31.49 -10.68
N PRO A 600 1.54 31.66 -9.49
CA PRO A 600 0.84 32.03 -8.26
C PRO A 600 -0.06 33.26 -8.41
N ASP A 601 0.38 34.27 -9.15
CA ASP A 601 -0.39 35.50 -9.38
C ASP A 601 -1.59 35.24 -10.29
N GLY A 602 -1.40 34.41 -11.33
CA GLY A 602 -2.49 33.97 -12.20
C GLY A 602 -3.54 33.16 -11.44
N TYR A 603 -3.13 32.32 -10.49
CA TYR A 603 -4.03 31.54 -9.65
C TYR A 603 -4.96 32.46 -8.85
N VAL A 604 -4.38 33.47 -8.18
CA VAL A 604 -5.15 34.47 -7.42
C VAL A 604 -6.06 35.28 -8.35
N ALA A 605 -5.55 35.73 -9.49
CA ALA A 605 -6.32 36.52 -10.45
C ALA A 605 -7.55 35.77 -10.99
N ILE A 606 -7.40 34.50 -11.36
CA ILE A 606 -8.50 33.65 -11.84
C ILE A 606 -9.55 33.47 -10.73
N ALA A 607 -9.13 33.10 -9.52
CA ALA A 607 -10.04 32.91 -8.39
C ALA A 607 -10.82 34.18 -8.04
N THR A 608 -10.14 35.34 -7.99
CA THR A 608 -10.77 36.63 -7.72
C THR A 608 -11.71 37.08 -8.84
N ALA A 609 -11.36 36.81 -10.11
CA ALA A 609 -12.24 37.13 -11.24
C ALA A 609 -13.54 36.32 -11.19
N LEU A 610 -13.45 35.00 -10.93
CA LEU A 610 -14.62 34.14 -10.78
C LEU A 610 -15.51 34.56 -9.62
N ALA A 611 -14.92 34.93 -8.48
CA ALA A 611 -15.66 35.38 -7.31
C ALA A 611 -16.47 36.66 -7.55
N ARG A 612 -16.17 37.43 -8.60
CA ARG A 612 -16.90 38.66 -8.98
C ARG A 612 -17.93 38.44 -10.08
N ASP A 613 -17.90 37.29 -10.75
CA ASP A 613 -18.71 37.00 -11.94
C ASP A 613 -19.71 35.87 -11.66
N HIS A 614 -20.83 36.23 -11.03
CA HIS A 614 -21.86 35.26 -10.63
C HIS A 614 -22.56 34.61 -11.83
N ASP A 615 -22.65 35.30 -12.97
CA ASP A 615 -23.23 34.73 -14.20
C ASP A 615 -22.33 33.64 -14.76
N ARG A 616 -21.01 33.83 -14.69
CA ARG A 616 -20.04 32.77 -15.03
C ARG A 616 -20.11 31.59 -14.09
N LEU A 617 -20.33 31.80 -12.78
CA LEU A 617 -20.57 30.69 -11.83
C LEU A 617 -21.84 29.91 -12.19
N ARG A 618 -22.95 30.60 -12.52
CA ARG A 618 -24.18 29.96 -13.02
C ARG A 618 -23.95 29.20 -14.31
N HIS A 619 -23.15 29.75 -15.22
CA HIS A 619 -22.79 29.08 -16.47
C HIS A 619 -22.10 27.74 -16.18
N TYR A 620 -21.05 27.73 -15.35
CA TYR A 620 -20.34 26.50 -14.99
C TYR A 620 -21.22 25.46 -14.29
N ARG A 621 -22.09 25.89 -13.37
CA ARG A 621 -23.08 24.99 -12.73
C ARG A 621 -23.94 24.23 -13.74
N ARG A 622 -24.24 24.85 -14.88
CA ARG A 622 -25.07 24.27 -15.95
C ARG A 622 -24.27 23.54 -17.02
N SER A 623 -23.04 23.98 -17.32
CA SER A 623 -22.30 23.51 -18.50
C SER A 623 -21.25 22.43 -18.21
N LEU A 624 -20.64 22.39 -17.02
CA LEU A 624 -19.52 21.48 -16.75
C LEU A 624 -19.92 19.99 -16.81
N ARG A 625 -21.03 19.60 -16.16
CA ARG A 625 -21.48 18.18 -16.18
C ARG A 625 -21.81 17.71 -17.60
N PRO A 626 -22.59 18.46 -18.42
CA PRO A 626 -22.76 18.13 -19.84
C PRO A 626 -21.43 18.05 -20.62
N ALA A 627 -20.50 18.98 -20.40
CA ALA A 627 -19.20 18.97 -21.07
C ALA A 627 -18.39 17.72 -20.73
N ILE A 628 -18.34 17.32 -19.45
CA ILE A 628 -17.67 16.08 -19.02
C ILE A 628 -18.31 14.85 -19.67
N ARG A 629 -19.64 14.79 -19.75
CA ARG A 629 -20.36 13.69 -20.43
C ARG A 629 -20.01 13.56 -21.91
N ALA A 630 -19.74 14.68 -22.57
CA ALA A 630 -19.36 14.70 -23.99
C ALA A 630 -17.83 14.55 -24.21
N SER A 631 -17.04 14.53 -23.14
CA SER A 631 -15.58 14.44 -23.21
C SER A 631 -15.08 13.00 -23.12
N SER A 632 -13.80 12.81 -23.43
CA SER A 632 -13.12 11.53 -23.25
C SER A 632 -13.05 11.05 -21.79
N LEU A 633 -13.38 11.88 -20.79
CA LEU A 633 -13.33 11.49 -19.38
C LEU A 633 -14.27 10.34 -19.04
N LEU A 634 -15.37 10.17 -19.78
CA LEU A 634 -16.35 9.10 -19.60
C LEU A 634 -16.43 8.13 -20.79
N ASP A 635 -15.51 8.25 -21.76
CA ASP A 635 -15.48 7.40 -22.96
C ASP A 635 -14.54 6.21 -22.76
N ALA A 636 -15.09 5.14 -22.18
CA ALA A 636 -14.32 3.94 -21.85
C ALA A 636 -13.91 3.14 -23.10
N ASP A 637 -14.73 3.14 -24.15
CA ASP A 637 -14.46 2.41 -25.39
C ASP A 637 -13.30 3.06 -26.17
N LEU A 638 -13.28 4.40 -26.26
CA LEU A 638 -12.16 5.14 -26.82
C LEU A 638 -10.88 4.89 -26.02
N HIS A 639 -10.96 5.01 -24.69
CA HIS A 639 -9.81 4.83 -23.82
C HIS A 639 -9.22 3.42 -23.90
N ALA A 640 -10.06 2.38 -23.90
CA ALA A 640 -9.63 1.00 -24.06
C ALA A 640 -9.01 0.76 -25.44
N SER A 641 -9.56 1.37 -26.50
CA SER A 641 -9.00 1.28 -27.85
C SER A 641 -7.60 1.89 -27.96
N GLU A 642 -7.39 3.09 -27.39
CA GLU A 642 -6.09 3.75 -27.37
C GLU A 642 -5.07 2.96 -26.54
N LEU A 643 -5.49 2.43 -25.38
CA LEU A 643 -4.65 1.61 -24.53
C LEU A 643 -4.25 0.29 -25.21
N GLU A 644 -5.17 -0.39 -25.89
CA GLU A 644 -4.88 -1.60 -26.67
C GLU A 644 -3.95 -1.34 -27.85
N ALA A 645 -4.07 -0.18 -28.50
CA ALA A 645 -3.15 0.23 -29.56
C ALA A 645 -1.73 0.43 -29.01
N ALA A 646 -1.58 1.14 -27.89
CA ALA A 646 -0.31 1.31 -27.19
C ALA A 646 0.30 -0.03 -26.77
N PHE A 647 -0.51 -0.91 -26.15
CA PHE A 647 -0.11 -2.27 -25.79
C PHE A 647 0.37 -3.09 -26.98
N ARG A 648 -0.32 -2.98 -28.12
CA ARG A 648 0.09 -3.67 -29.36
C ARG A 648 1.43 -3.17 -29.87
N GLU A 649 1.71 -1.87 -29.78
CA GLU A 649 2.99 -1.29 -30.18
C GLU A 649 4.13 -1.75 -29.27
N MET A 650 3.96 -1.66 -27.95
CA MET A 650 4.93 -2.17 -26.97
C MET A 650 5.25 -3.65 -27.20
N TRP A 651 4.23 -4.47 -27.48
CA TRP A 651 4.40 -5.89 -27.79
C TRP A 651 5.20 -6.12 -29.08
N ARG A 652 4.94 -5.33 -30.13
CA ARG A 652 5.71 -5.40 -31.39
C ARG A 652 7.17 -5.03 -31.17
N GLU A 653 7.45 -4.00 -30.38
CA GLU A 653 8.82 -3.61 -30.02
C GLU A 653 9.55 -4.74 -29.29
N TRP A 654 8.87 -5.40 -28.33
CA TRP A 654 9.44 -6.57 -27.66
C TRP A 654 9.71 -7.73 -28.62
N CYS A 655 8.79 -8.05 -29.54
CA CYS A 655 9.00 -9.11 -30.53
C CYS A 655 10.23 -8.85 -31.43
N ILE A 656 10.48 -7.59 -31.77
CA ILE A 656 11.61 -7.17 -32.63
C ILE A 656 12.94 -7.14 -31.86
N SER A 657 12.90 -6.87 -30.55
CA SER A 657 14.12 -6.77 -29.73
C SER A 657 14.76 -8.14 -29.41
N LEU A 658 14.05 -9.23 -29.66
CA LEU A 658 14.58 -10.57 -29.50
C LEU A 658 15.64 -10.86 -30.57
N PRO A 659 16.80 -11.45 -30.21
CA PRO A 659 17.79 -11.89 -31.18
C PRO A 659 17.16 -12.89 -32.15
N GLU A 660 17.50 -12.84 -33.45
CA GLU A 660 17.05 -13.85 -34.42
C GLU A 660 17.36 -15.26 -33.89
N PRO A 661 16.43 -16.22 -34.06
CA PRO A 661 16.71 -17.60 -33.70
C PRO A 661 17.91 -18.11 -34.49
N ALA A 662 18.94 -18.58 -33.78
CA ALA A 662 20.13 -19.19 -34.37
C ALA A 662 19.82 -20.53 -35.06
#